data_AF-A0A932RE18-F1
#
_entry.id   AF-A0A932RE18-F1
#
_cell.length_a   1.000
_cell.length_b   1.000
_cell.length_c   1.000
_cell.angle_alpha   90.00
_cell.angle_beta   90.00
_cell.angle_gamma   90.00
#
_symmetry.space_group_name_H-M   'P 1'
#
loop_
_entity.id
_entity.type
_entity.pdbx_description
1 polymer ?
#
loop_
_entity_poly.entity_id
_entity_poly.type
_entity_poly.pdbx_seq_one_letter_code
_entity_poly.pdbx_strand_id
1 'polypeptide(L)'
;MTQPYDLLIAKIKAVSRRWRVARWLKGLAITLAFALASLFLSVYMGRQLRFTPASIWVLRVFVILSTTFAAVRYLLLPAGRRVSYVQVARFIEENYPELQERLSSAVEMGAAPSQGPNISPALTDRLIVDALENTHRIDVRRLIKSRDLAAFGGLSAAILFAAIFSLLLGPASLRYGVGKLFPYGSQAAARPTAYKVMVTPGDVDIAKGIDLKITARFEGLVPEKVELISKDSNAVEWTAQAMTTDSESNGFTLTLFNLTASREYYVSGEQIQSRHFRITVGDIPRVEKIKTTYHYPPYTGLPEQIIENDGNLSAVKGTQVDFLAEINQSVTGARILYNDGASQPMTVAGQALQARIPVLKNTSYVIQVTDRRGKMYLASEEYRIEALTDNPPTVAMVKPGRDRKATRLEEVLTEVKAEDDFELSNVELVYTINGGQETRVLLFEGRRGRGKKNVSATHTFFLEDMRLSPGDFVTYYAQARDGDPSPRRVARSDIYFLDITRTDKEFRQVQAADGGESEGGNAFRQLIQQQREVIAATWKVLSNKEQFDKRTYAENLRALVLTEGRLKQEAKTLAEQIKQRMQVFGDEMLKKLSEFFNQASEKMGEAESWLMKDRLTEALSPERAALQELLKAESLFKELQVAYGSSNSPNSRSSERLLDDLEELFTLEMDKLKNQYETLAPSRRGDRDAQMDAIRRKLKELAERQQRINEQALQLATGQPALSGGGSGQSMQAQAQMMKEVEELKRQLERLSRDQPEREKRALQEQLEQTLTEMKKSLEKLRQNDAGAAAGSGARAQQQLERAQRQLQNTQQGRLRDHIRAARKNMEQILDQQNQIEKEVQRLSRSDSAATRSAEATRKRLASRKENLAEQVEQAKAEIDRMTQEAQSGRRRLPSPVGDKLRQARDTLAQENLPGKIREGKDRLDRGPMEQARRREHAISSALGQALQRLKEAEQSAGQSEEEKLAEALSRTRDLMENLSSLSDRVPSRQGDRLRPEGAGKAEGRRPAQGQPSANPSTPSPKDGQNRSPHDGQSAQNGSRRNQNSQAPPPTGSPSDQGRGTRGNQGQEPSPMTGTMSGSPPVGSPPGADSLGRQVERELQERIREAAELAGRIPNRELRAMMEQILGGMRRLDAQGAGNDPQFVERLRTQVLDPLQRLELQISKQLGLIIAKNKLATMDEDSVPEEYRRWVEQYYKELAERQK
;
A
#
# COMPACT_ATOMS: atom_id res chain seq x y z
N MET A 1 -48.24 -66.06 51.33
CA MET A 1 -49.00 -66.31 50.08
C MET A 1 -49.87 -65.10 49.82
N THR A 2 -49.57 -64.30 48.81
CA THR A 2 -50.44 -63.19 48.40
C THR A 2 -51.72 -63.78 47.79
N GLN A 3 -52.89 -63.35 48.29
CA GLN A 3 -54.19 -63.80 47.77
C GLN A 3 -54.23 -63.59 46.24
N PRO A 4 -54.69 -64.57 45.44
CA PRO A 4 -54.71 -64.47 43.97
C PRO A 4 -55.50 -63.25 43.47
N TYR A 5 -56.47 -62.78 44.26
CA TYR A 5 -57.21 -61.55 44.00
C TYR A 5 -56.34 -60.29 43.98
N ASP A 6 -55.35 -60.18 44.88
CA ASP A 6 -54.45 -59.02 44.94
C ASP A 6 -53.54 -58.92 43.71
N LEU A 7 -53.11 -60.07 43.19
CA LEU A 7 -52.32 -60.16 41.95
C LEU A 7 -53.14 -59.73 40.73
N LEU A 8 -54.42 -60.12 40.67
CA LEU A 8 -55.35 -59.72 39.62
C LEU A 8 -55.61 -58.21 39.65
N ILE A 9 -55.88 -57.64 40.83
CA ILE A 9 -56.00 -56.19 41.02
C ILE A 9 -54.70 -55.46 40.66
N ALA A 10 -53.53 -56.01 40.97
CA ALA A 10 -52.26 -55.40 40.63
C ALA A 10 -52.07 -55.26 39.11
N LYS A 11 -52.45 -56.28 38.33
CA LYS A 11 -52.45 -56.21 36.84
C LYS A 11 -53.41 -55.15 36.32
N ILE A 12 -54.63 -55.07 36.85
CA ILE A 12 -55.63 -54.06 36.45
C ILE A 12 -55.16 -52.65 36.84
N LYS A 13 -54.54 -52.49 38.02
CA LYS A 13 -53.91 -51.24 38.45
C LYS A 13 -52.83 -50.79 37.47
N ALA A 14 -52.01 -51.70 36.95
CA ALA A 14 -50.97 -51.37 35.95
C ALA A 14 -51.57 -50.83 34.64
N VAL A 15 -52.64 -51.45 34.13
CA VAL A 15 -53.38 -50.98 32.94
C VAL A 15 -54.03 -49.61 33.21
N SER A 16 -54.68 -49.44 34.36
CA SER A 16 -55.34 -48.19 34.76
C SER A 16 -54.35 -47.02 34.88
N ARG A 17 -53.10 -47.29 35.31
CA ARG A 17 -52.04 -46.27 35.43
C ARG A 17 -51.60 -45.79 34.05
N ARG A 18 -51.33 -46.71 33.11
CA ARG A 18 -50.94 -46.34 31.73
C ARG A 18 -52.05 -45.59 30.99
N TRP A 19 -53.30 -46.00 31.18
CA TRP A 19 -54.45 -45.34 30.56
C TRP A 19 -54.68 -43.93 31.11
N ARG A 20 -54.41 -43.70 32.40
CA ARG A 20 -54.39 -42.35 33.00
C ARG A 20 -53.25 -41.51 32.44
N VAL A 21 -52.03 -42.05 32.38
CA VAL A 21 -50.85 -41.35 31.84
C VAL A 21 -51.08 -40.91 30.38
N ALA A 22 -51.66 -41.77 29.54
CA ALA A 22 -51.96 -41.42 28.15
C ALA A 22 -52.96 -40.25 28.03
N ARG A 23 -54.01 -40.23 28.86
CA ARG A 23 -54.98 -39.12 28.87
C ARG A 23 -54.40 -37.83 29.45
N TRP A 24 -53.53 -37.94 30.45
CA TRP A 24 -52.78 -36.81 31.00
C TRP A 24 -51.84 -36.19 29.96
N LEU A 25 -51.05 -37.00 29.25
CA LEU A 25 -50.13 -36.52 28.21
C LEU A 25 -50.88 -35.83 27.05
N LYS A 26 -52.02 -36.39 26.63
CA LYS A 26 -52.88 -35.76 25.62
C LYS A 26 -53.44 -34.42 26.11
N GLY A 27 -53.95 -34.37 27.35
CA GLY A 27 -54.42 -33.14 27.97
C GLY A 27 -53.32 -32.08 28.06
N LEU A 28 -52.14 -32.49 28.50
CA LEU A 28 -50.97 -31.64 28.65
C LEU A 28 -50.52 -31.05 27.31
N ALA A 29 -50.45 -31.86 26.24
CA ALA A 29 -50.12 -31.37 24.90
C ALA A 29 -51.12 -30.31 24.39
N ILE A 30 -52.43 -30.52 24.60
CA ILE A 30 -53.47 -29.55 24.20
C ILE A 30 -53.33 -28.25 25.01
N THR A 31 -53.10 -28.35 26.32
CA THR A 31 -52.93 -27.16 27.17
C THR A 31 -51.70 -26.34 26.79
N LEU A 32 -50.58 -26.99 26.48
CA LEU A 32 -49.35 -26.32 26.04
C LEU A 32 -49.54 -25.66 24.68
N ALA A 33 -50.23 -26.31 23.73
CA ALA A 33 -50.54 -25.72 22.44
C ALA A 33 -51.43 -24.46 22.59
N PHE A 34 -52.42 -24.50 23.48
CA PHE A 34 -53.31 -23.37 23.73
C PHE A 34 -52.60 -22.20 24.44
N ALA A 35 -51.73 -22.51 25.41
CA ALA A 35 -50.88 -21.54 26.07
C ALA A 35 -49.95 -20.84 25.06
N LEU A 36 -49.31 -21.62 24.18
CA LEU A 36 -48.44 -21.09 23.15
C LEU A 36 -49.21 -20.18 22.16
N ALA A 37 -50.34 -20.64 21.64
CA ALA A 37 -51.15 -19.89 20.69
C ALA A 37 -51.69 -18.58 21.29
N SER A 38 -52.18 -18.62 22.53
CA SER A 38 -52.66 -17.42 23.23
C SER A 38 -51.53 -16.42 23.54
N LEU A 39 -50.32 -16.91 23.83
CA LEU A 39 -49.14 -16.07 23.99
C LEU A 39 -48.77 -15.35 22.69
N PHE A 40 -48.68 -16.08 21.57
CA PHE A 40 -48.38 -15.49 20.26
C PHE A 40 -49.43 -14.46 19.84
N LEU A 41 -50.71 -14.80 20.02
CA LEU A 41 -51.82 -13.88 19.72
C LEU A 41 -51.73 -12.62 20.59
N SER A 42 -51.37 -12.76 21.86
CA SER A 42 -51.23 -11.63 22.78
C SER A 42 -50.04 -10.73 22.44
N VAL A 43 -48.91 -11.30 22.01
CA VAL A 43 -47.77 -10.50 21.53
C VAL A 43 -48.12 -9.77 20.23
N TYR A 44 -48.82 -10.43 19.31
CA TYR A 44 -49.29 -9.81 18.07
C TYR A 44 -50.27 -8.66 18.35
N MET A 45 -51.25 -8.88 19.24
CA MET A 45 -52.24 -7.87 19.60
C MET A 45 -51.61 -6.72 20.42
N GLY A 46 -50.66 -7.02 21.30
CA GLY A 46 -49.90 -6.02 22.06
C GLY A 46 -49.10 -5.08 21.16
N ARG A 47 -48.60 -5.57 20.02
CA ARG A 47 -47.99 -4.72 18.99
C ARG A 47 -48.98 -3.73 18.40
N GLN A 48 -50.18 -4.17 18.03
CA GLN A 48 -51.22 -3.29 17.47
C GLN A 48 -51.71 -2.26 18.49
N LEU A 49 -51.75 -2.64 19.78
CA LEU A 49 -52.18 -1.78 20.88
C LEU A 49 -51.03 -1.01 21.56
N ARG A 50 -49.83 -1.01 20.96
CA ARG A 50 -48.62 -0.29 21.41
C ARG A 50 -48.19 -0.55 22.86
N PHE A 51 -48.57 -1.69 23.44
CA PHE A 51 -48.23 -2.08 24.81
C PHE A 51 -48.50 -0.98 25.87
N THR A 52 -49.64 -0.29 25.78
CA THR A 52 -50.12 0.60 26.85
C THR A 52 -50.29 -0.18 28.18
N PRO A 53 -50.13 0.45 29.36
CA PRO A 53 -50.25 -0.24 30.64
C PRO A 53 -51.58 -1.01 30.81
N ALA A 54 -52.68 -0.45 30.32
CA ALA A 54 -53.99 -1.11 30.31
C ALA A 54 -54.04 -2.33 29.37
N SER A 55 -53.48 -2.22 28.16
CA SER A 55 -53.42 -3.34 27.22
C SER A 55 -52.59 -4.51 27.74
N ILE A 56 -51.48 -4.24 28.44
CA ILE A 56 -50.64 -5.29 29.04
C ILE A 56 -51.45 -6.08 30.09
N TRP A 57 -52.23 -5.40 30.91
CA TRP A 57 -53.10 -6.05 31.89
C TRP A 57 -54.18 -6.93 31.24
N VAL A 58 -54.89 -6.41 30.23
CA VAL A 58 -55.93 -7.15 29.51
C VAL A 58 -55.35 -8.39 28.83
N LEU A 59 -54.19 -8.25 28.17
CA LEU A 59 -53.54 -9.36 27.47
C LEU A 59 -53.01 -10.43 28.45
N ARG A 60 -52.50 -10.03 29.62
CA ARG A 60 -52.13 -10.99 30.69
C ARG A 60 -53.33 -11.79 31.17
N VAL A 61 -54.43 -11.11 31.47
CA VAL A 61 -55.68 -11.75 31.91
C VAL A 61 -56.19 -12.71 30.84
N PHE A 62 -56.10 -12.35 29.56
CA PHE A 62 -56.47 -13.22 28.45
C PHE A 62 -55.62 -14.51 28.39
N VAL A 63 -54.29 -14.40 28.46
CA VAL A 63 -53.41 -15.60 28.45
C VAL A 63 -53.70 -16.50 29.65
N ILE A 64 -53.89 -15.91 30.84
CA ILE A 64 -54.19 -16.66 32.08
C ILE A 64 -55.53 -17.37 31.95
N LEU A 65 -56.61 -16.66 31.60
CA LEU A 65 -57.95 -17.24 31.47
C LEU A 65 -57.99 -18.35 30.40
N SER A 66 -57.37 -18.12 29.25
CA SER A 66 -57.30 -19.08 28.15
C SER A 66 -56.56 -20.35 28.56
N THR A 67 -55.40 -20.21 29.21
CA THR A 67 -54.59 -21.34 29.68
C THR A 67 -55.28 -22.09 30.81
N THR A 68 -55.89 -21.38 31.77
CA THR A 68 -56.63 -21.99 32.88
C THR A 68 -57.87 -22.71 32.39
N PHE A 69 -58.61 -22.15 31.43
CA PHE A 69 -59.76 -22.82 30.81
C PHE A 69 -59.33 -24.14 30.13
N ALA A 70 -58.25 -24.12 29.34
CA ALA A 70 -57.72 -25.32 28.71
C ALA A 70 -57.27 -26.36 29.76
N ALA A 71 -56.56 -25.93 30.81
CA ALA A 71 -56.08 -26.79 31.88
C ALA A 71 -57.25 -27.45 32.64
N VAL A 72 -58.28 -26.69 33.00
CA VAL A 72 -59.47 -27.23 33.66
C VAL A 72 -60.19 -28.22 32.76
N ARG A 73 -60.44 -27.86 31.49
CA ARG A 73 -61.25 -28.64 30.55
C ARG A 73 -60.59 -29.93 30.05
N TYR A 74 -59.27 -29.91 29.83
CA TYR A 74 -58.54 -30.98 29.16
C TYR A 74 -57.53 -31.71 30.04
N LEU A 75 -57.09 -31.13 31.16
CA LEU A 75 -56.14 -31.75 32.09
C LEU A 75 -56.80 -32.15 33.41
N LEU A 76 -57.47 -31.22 34.11
CA LEU A 76 -57.97 -31.45 35.48
C LEU A 76 -59.31 -32.21 35.53
N LEU A 77 -60.33 -31.80 34.77
CA LEU A 77 -61.63 -32.50 34.71
C LEU A 77 -61.51 -33.98 34.30
N PRO A 78 -60.74 -34.36 33.27
CA PRO A 78 -60.56 -35.77 32.93
C PRO A 78 -59.69 -36.54 33.94
N ALA A 79 -58.79 -35.86 34.67
CA ALA A 79 -57.97 -36.47 35.72
C ALA A 79 -58.77 -36.81 36.98
N GLY A 80 -59.80 -36.02 37.31
CA GLY A 80 -60.65 -36.21 38.49
C GLY A 80 -61.71 -37.32 38.36
N ARG A 81 -61.95 -37.86 37.16
CA ARG A 81 -62.91 -38.96 36.97
C ARG A 81 -62.35 -40.27 37.54
N ARG A 82 -62.95 -40.75 38.64
CA ARG A 82 -62.66 -42.08 39.19
C ARG A 82 -63.21 -43.14 38.23
N VAL A 83 -62.32 -44.01 37.74
CA VAL A 83 -62.71 -45.15 36.88
C VAL A 83 -62.65 -46.40 37.73
N SER A 84 -63.78 -47.11 37.79
CA SER A 84 -63.92 -48.33 38.60
C SER A 84 -63.04 -49.45 38.02
N TYR A 85 -62.52 -50.34 38.87
CA TYR A 85 -61.75 -51.49 38.41
C TYR A 85 -62.57 -52.42 37.51
N VAL A 86 -63.89 -52.47 37.69
CA VAL A 86 -64.82 -53.20 36.81
C VAL A 86 -64.88 -52.58 35.41
N GLN A 87 -64.83 -51.24 35.30
CA GLN A 87 -64.79 -50.56 33.99
C GLN A 87 -63.47 -50.81 33.26
N VAL A 88 -62.35 -50.88 33.99
CA VAL A 88 -61.04 -51.23 33.41
C VAL A 88 -61.02 -52.70 32.99
N ALA A 89 -61.67 -53.60 33.75
CA ALA A 89 -61.81 -55.00 33.40
C ALA A 89 -62.62 -55.18 32.10
N ARG A 90 -63.78 -54.52 31.99
CA ARG A 90 -64.59 -54.53 30.74
C ARG A 90 -63.84 -53.95 29.55
N PHE A 91 -63.08 -52.88 29.73
CA PHE A 91 -62.22 -52.33 28.66
C PHE A 91 -61.14 -53.31 28.21
N ILE A 92 -60.63 -54.14 29.12
CA ILE A 92 -59.66 -55.20 28.77
C ILE A 92 -60.35 -56.31 27.98
N GLU A 93 -61.58 -56.69 28.34
CA GLU A 93 -62.37 -57.70 27.64
C GLU A 93 -62.86 -57.25 26.26
N GLU A 94 -63.24 -55.97 26.09
CA GLU A 94 -63.57 -55.39 24.77
C GLU A 94 -62.42 -55.54 23.75
N ASN A 95 -61.17 -55.48 24.23
CA ASN A 95 -59.99 -55.65 23.39
C ASN A 95 -59.51 -57.12 23.30
N TYR A 96 -59.96 -57.98 24.20
CA TYR A 96 -59.62 -59.41 24.28
C TYR A 96 -60.90 -60.24 24.53
N PRO A 97 -61.71 -60.49 23.48
CA PRO A 97 -63.00 -61.19 23.61
C PRO A 97 -62.90 -62.61 24.18
N GLU A 98 -61.70 -63.22 24.12
CA GLU A 98 -61.38 -64.53 24.66
C GLU A 98 -61.60 -64.65 26.19
N LEU A 99 -61.65 -63.52 26.90
CA LEU A 99 -61.84 -63.48 28.36
C LEU A 99 -63.31 -63.70 28.80
N GLN A 100 -64.29 -63.62 27.89
CA GLN A 100 -65.70 -64.00 28.11
C GLN A 100 -66.30 -63.57 29.48
N GLU A 101 -66.20 -62.28 29.84
CA GLU A 101 -66.68 -61.70 31.11
C GLU A 101 -66.06 -62.27 32.40
N ARG A 102 -65.06 -63.14 32.31
CA ARG A 102 -64.41 -63.77 33.47
C ARG A 102 -63.61 -62.75 34.28
N LEU A 103 -63.01 -61.75 33.62
CA LEU A 103 -62.21 -60.73 34.29
C LEU A 103 -63.10 -59.68 34.96
N SER A 104 -64.18 -59.23 34.32
CA SER A 104 -65.13 -58.30 34.95
C SER A 104 -65.85 -58.96 36.13
N SER A 105 -66.29 -60.21 35.97
CA SER A 105 -67.00 -60.96 37.00
C SER A 105 -66.10 -61.29 38.19
N ALA A 106 -64.84 -61.70 37.97
CA ALA A 106 -63.89 -61.95 39.04
C ALA A 106 -63.58 -60.70 39.88
N VAL A 107 -63.51 -59.52 39.24
CA VAL A 107 -63.27 -58.24 39.94
C VAL A 107 -64.48 -57.82 40.75
N GLU A 108 -65.68 -58.00 40.20
CA GLU A 108 -66.95 -57.66 40.84
C GLU A 108 -67.25 -58.58 42.03
N MET A 109 -67.14 -59.90 41.85
CA MET A 109 -67.39 -60.89 42.92
C MET A 109 -66.31 -60.87 44.01
N GLY A 110 -65.03 -60.68 43.65
CA GLY A 110 -63.95 -60.62 44.63
C GLY A 110 -63.92 -59.32 45.46
N ALA A 111 -64.58 -58.25 45.01
CA ALA A 111 -64.64 -56.98 45.76
C ALA A 111 -65.66 -57.02 46.92
N ALA A 112 -66.63 -57.94 46.87
CA ALA A 112 -67.64 -58.13 47.91
C ALA A 112 -68.00 -59.62 48.10
N PRO A 113 -67.12 -60.45 48.69
CA PRO A 113 -67.31 -61.91 48.77
C PRO A 113 -68.49 -62.39 49.66
N SER A 114 -69.23 -61.49 50.32
CA SER A 114 -70.06 -61.81 51.49
C SER A 114 -71.48 -61.23 51.49
N GLN A 115 -71.99 -60.71 50.37
CA GLN A 115 -73.28 -59.96 50.36
C GLN A 115 -74.44 -60.62 49.59
N GLY A 116 -74.38 -61.92 49.30
CA GLY A 116 -75.51 -62.68 48.74
C GLY A 116 -75.66 -64.05 49.39
N PRO A 117 -76.87 -64.48 49.82
CA PRO A 117 -77.07 -65.73 50.56
C PRO A 117 -76.83 -67.03 49.76
N ASN A 118 -76.45 -66.97 48.48
CA ASN A 118 -76.30 -68.13 47.59
C ASN A 118 -74.97 -68.17 46.80
N ILE A 119 -73.91 -67.47 47.24
CA ILE A 119 -72.62 -67.46 46.53
C ILE A 119 -71.61 -68.35 47.26
N SER A 120 -71.14 -69.41 46.59
CA SER A 120 -70.09 -70.29 47.12
C SER A 120 -68.73 -69.59 47.10
N PRO A 121 -68.05 -69.44 48.25
CA PRO A 121 -66.70 -68.88 48.31
C PRO A 121 -65.70 -69.66 47.45
N ALA A 122 -65.83 -70.99 47.39
CA ALA A 122 -64.96 -71.85 46.60
C ALA A 122 -65.09 -71.61 45.09
N LEU A 123 -66.30 -71.29 44.59
CA LEU A 123 -66.51 -70.92 43.18
C LEU A 123 -65.92 -69.55 42.87
N THR A 124 -66.01 -68.61 43.81
CA THR A 124 -65.43 -67.26 43.66
C THR A 124 -63.91 -67.32 43.62
N ASP A 125 -63.29 -68.09 44.51
CA ASP A 125 -61.85 -68.31 44.50
C ASP A 125 -61.39 -69.01 43.23
N ARG A 126 -62.15 -70.01 42.75
CA ARG A 126 -61.83 -70.67 41.47
C ARG A 126 -61.99 -69.74 40.27
N LEU A 127 -62.99 -68.86 40.26
CA LEU A 127 -63.18 -67.83 39.22
C LEU A 127 -62.04 -66.81 39.22
N ILE A 128 -61.57 -66.39 40.40
CA ILE A 128 -60.41 -65.49 40.53
C ILE A 128 -59.15 -66.16 40.00
N VAL A 129 -58.93 -67.44 40.32
CA VAL A 129 -57.79 -68.22 39.81
C VAL A 129 -57.90 -68.43 38.29
N ASP A 130 -59.07 -68.78 37.76
CA ASP A 130 -59.30 -68.97 36.32
C ASP A 130 -59.14 -67.65 35.53
N ALA A 131 -59.62 -66.52 36.08
CA ALA A 131 -59.36 -65.21 35.52
C ALA A 131 -57.87 -64.83 35.58
N LEU A 132 -57.15 -65.22 36.64
CA LEU A 132 -55.71 -64.99 36.76
C LEU A 132 -54.90 -65.81 35.75
N GLU A 133 -55.23 -67.08 35.56
CA GLU A 133 -54.57 -67.98 34.58
C GLU A 133 -54.79 -67.47 33.16
N ASN A 134 -56.02 -67.11 32.80
CA ASN A 134 -56.35 -66.61 31.46
C ASN A 134 -55.86 -65.18 31.19
N THR A 135 -55.57 -64.38 32.23
CA THR A 135 -54.97 -63.03 32.07
C THR A 135 -53.46 -63.05 31.84
N HIS A 136 -52.77 -64.20 31.89
CA HIS A 136 -51.33 -64.28 31.61
C HIS A 136 -50.95 -63.96 30.15
N ARG A 137 -51.91 -64.06 29.22
CA ARG A 137 -51.72 -63.73 27.79
C ARG A 137 -51.95 -62.25 27.45
N ILE A 138 -52.37 -61.43 28.42
CA ILE A 138 -52.68 -60.02 28.21
C ILE A 138 -51.39 -59.21 28.19
N ASP A 139 -50.95 -58.84 27.00
CA ASP A 139 -49.81 -57.95 26.84
C ASP A 139 -50.24 -56.49 27.04
N VAL A 140 -50.00 -55.97 28.24
CA VAL A 140 -50.36 -54.59 28.65
C VAL A 140 -49.73 -53.52 27.72
N ARG A 141 -48.72 -53.87 26.91
CA ARG A 141 -48.11 -52.99 25.90
C ARG A 141 -48.90 -52.94 24.58
N ARG A 142 -49.74 -53.93 24.25
CA ARG A 142 -50.59 -53.95 23.04
C ARG A 142 -51.92 -53.23 23.25
N LEU A 143 -52.50 -53.28 24.45
CA LEU A 143 -53.76 -52.61 24.81
C LEU A 143 -53.73 -51.08 24.67
N ILE A 144 -52.60 -50.47 25.03
CA ILE A 144 -52.36 -49.04 24.85
C ILE A 144 -51.11 -48.93 24.00
N LYS A 145 -51.29 -48.68 22.70
CA LYS A 145 -50.20 -48.60 21.73
C LYS A 145 -49.13 -47.66 22.29
N SER A 146 -47.92 -48.19 22.51
CA SER A 146 -46.80 -47.40 23.04
C SER A 146 -46.47 -46.19 22.13
N ARG A 147 -46.86 -46.28 20.86
CA ARG A 147 -46.82 -45.19 19.88
C ARG A 147 -47.66 -43.98 20.27
N ASP A 148 -48.82 -44.13 20.90
CA ASP A 148 -49.68 -42.99 21.26
C ASP A 148 -49.13 -42.25 22.48
N LEU A 149 -48.60 -43.00 23.46
CA LEU A 149 -47.85 -42.44 24.60
C LEU A 149 -46.61 -41.68 24.13
N ALA A 150 -45.84 -42.25 23.21
CA ALA A 150 -44.67 -41.60 22.60
C ALA A 150 -45.05 -40.41 21.70
N ALA A 151 -46.18 -40.48 20.98
CA ALA A 151 -46.65 -39.40 20.11
C ALA A 151 -47.11 -38.19 20.92
N PHE A 152 -47.91 -38.36 21.97
CA PHE A 152 -48.35 -37.24 22.82
C PHE A 152 -47.23 -36.73 23.74
N GLY A 153 -46.36 -37.62 24.22
CA GLY A 153 -45.14 -37.23 24.94
C GLY A 153 -44.16 -36.46 24.04
N GLY A 154 -43.96 -36.93 22.81
CA GLY A 154 -43.13 -36.25 21.81
C GLY A 154 -43.72 -34.92 21.37
N LEU A 155 -45.04 -34.83 21.16
CA LEU A 155 -45.72 -33.60 20.79
C LEU A 155 -45.62 -32.54 21.89
N SER A 156 -45.84 -32.93 23.14
CA SER A 156 -45.68 -32.01 24.28
C SER A 156 -44.23 -31.54 24.43
N ALA A 157 -43.24 -32.43 24.29
CA ALA A 157 -41.83 -32.06 24.27
C ALA A 157 -41.48 -31.14 23.09
N ALA A 158 -42.02 -31.38 21.90
CA ALA A 158 -41.82 -30.56 20.71
C ALA A 158 -42.42 -29.15 20.85
N ILE A 159 -43.63 -29.03 21.42
CA ILE A 159 -44.26 -27.74 21.71
C ILE A 159 -43.44 -26.96 22.74
N LEU A 160 -42.95 -27.64 23.78
CA LEU A 160 -42.14 -27.02 24.83
C LEU A 160 -40.77 -26.59 24.30
N PHE A 161 -40.15 -27.41 23.43
CA PHE A 161 -38.94 -27.05 22.71
C PHE A 161 -39.16 -25.87 21.76
N ALA A 162 -40.26 -25.85 21.00
CA ALA A 162 -40.60 -24.74 20.11
C ALA A 162 -40.83 -23.44 20.89
N ALA A 163 -41.44 -23.52 22.09
CA ALA A 163 -41.60 -22.39 22.99
C ALA A 163 -40.25 -21.84 23.47
N ILE A 164 -39.36 -22.72 23.97
CA ILE A 164 -38.02 -22.38 24.44
C ILE A 164 -37.17 -21.81 23.29
N PHE A 165 -37.19 -22.47 22.12
CA PHE A 165 -36.47 -22.03 20.94
C PHE A 165 -36.95 -20.66 20.45
N SER A 166 -38.26 -20.42 20.42
CA SER A 166 -38.82 -19.10 20.08
C SER A 166 -38.42 -18.02 21.08
N LEU A 167 -38.19 -18.39 22.35
CA LEU A 167 -37.75 -17.45 23.39
C LEU A 167 -36.24 -17.16 23.32
N LEU A 168 -35.40 -18.18 23.07
CA LEU A 168 -33.93 -18.06 23.03
C LEU A 168 -33.38 -17.59 21.69
N LEU A 169 -33.98 -18.04 20.58
CA LEU A 169 -33.51 -17.80 19.21
C LEU A 169 -34.52 -17.03 18.34
N GLY A 170 -35.76 -16.83 18.80
CA GLY A 170 -36.78 -16.12 18.01
C GLY A 170 -36.54 -14.61 17.84
N PRO A 171 -37.30 -13.94 16.94
CA PRO A 171 -37.24 -12.50 16.67
C PRO A 171 -37.27 -11.62 17.92
N ALA A 172 -36.53 -10.51 17.91
CA ALA A 172 -36.44 -9.57 19.04
C ALA A 172 -37.82 -9.07 19.51
N SER A 173 -38.77 -8.90 18.58
CA SER A 173 -40.15 -8.49 18.87
C SER A 173 -40.91 -9.49 19.75
N LEU A 174 -40.68 -10.80 19.56
CA LEU A 174 -41.30 -11.85 20.37
C LEU A 174 -40.72 -11.86 21.79
N ARG A 175 -39.40 -11.76 21.92
CA ARG A 175 -38.74 -11.69 23.24
C ARG A 175 -39.15 -10.44 24.02
N TYR A 176 -39.24 -9.30 23.33
CA TYR A 176 -39.74 -8.05 23.91
C TYR A 176 -41.18 -8.16 24.38
N GLY A 177 -42.08 -8.72 23.55
CA GLY A 177 -43.49 -8.92 23.90
C GLY A 177 -43.69 -9.84 25.10
N VAL A 178 -42.96 -10.96 25.15
CA VAL A 178 -43.02 -11.90 26.29
C VAL A 178 -42.45 -11.25 27.56
N GLY A 179 -41.34 -10.50 27.46
CA GLY A 179 -40.74 -9.79 28.61
C GLY A 179 -41.63 -8.69 29.20
N LYS A 180 -42.49 -8.06 28.38
CA LYS A 180 -43.53 -7.11 28.86
C LYS A 180 -44.72 -7.83 29.51
N LEU A 181 -45.12 -8.99 29.00
CA LEU A 181 -46.26 -9.75 29.50
C LEU A 181 -45.95 -10.53 30.79
N PHE A 182 -44.74 -11.04 30.97
CA PHE A 182 -44.34 -11.83 32.16
C PHE A 182 -43.03 -11.29 32.75
N PRO A 183 -43.08 -10.28 33.64
CA PRO A 183 -41.89 -9.79 34.33
C PRO A 183 -41.46 -10.80 35.40
N TYR A 184 -40.47 -11.66 35.09
CA TYR A 184 -39.88 -12.55 36.08
C TYR A 184 -39.01 -11.75 37.06
N GLY A 185 -39.30 -11.88 38.36
CA GLY A 185 -38.78 -11.02 39.42
C GLY A 185 -37.27 -11.17 39.71
N SER A 186 -36.59 -10.03 39.80
CA SER A 186 -35.45 -9.70 40.69
C SER A 186 -34.84 -8.38 40.22
N GLN A 187 -35.27 -7.24 40.77
CA GLN A 187 -34.62 -5.91 40.69
C GLN A 187 -34.15 -5.36 39.33
N ALA A 188 -34.33 -6.08 38.21
CA ALA A 188 -34.20 -5.62 36.83
C ALA A 188 -35.46 -4.86 36.39
N ALA A 189 -36.55 -4.95 37.17
CA ALA A 189 -37.72 -4.07 37.09
C ALA A 189 -37.42 -2.62 37.55
N ALA A 190 -36.21 -2.34 38.06
CA ALA A 190 -35.71 -1.01 38.39
C ALA A 190 -34.51 -0.58 37.51
N ARG A 191 -34.31 -1.20 36.34
CA ARG A 191 -33.71 -0.45 35.22
C ARG A 191 -34.87 0.19 34.46
N PRO A 192 -35.21 1.47 34.70
CA PRO A 192 -35.86 2.21 33.64
C PRO A 192 -34.90 2.15 32.45
N THR A 193 -35.41 1.80 31.27
CA THR A 193 -34.75 1.97 29.96
C THR A 193 -33.62 0.99 29.59
N ALA A 194 -33.89 0.14 28.58
CA ALA A 194 -32.87 -0.28 27.61
C ALA A 194 -32.77 0.75 26.44
N TYR A 195 -33.16 1.99 26.73
CA TYR A 195 -33.43 3.08 25.80
C TYR A 195 -33.08 4.41 26.47
N LYS A 196 -31.78 4.72 26.56
CA LYS A 196 -31.32 5.93 27.24
C LYS A 196 -30.96 6.97 26.19
N VAL A 197 -31.56 8.15 26.29
CA VAL A 197 -31.16 9.34 25.52
C VAL A 197 -30.18 10.13 26.37
N MET A 198 -28.93 10.17 25.92
CA MET A 198 -27.90 11.02 26.52
C MET A 198 -27.84 12.33 25.75
N VAL A 199 -28.16 13.43 26.42
CA VAL A 199 -28.13 14.78 25.85
C VAL A 199 -26.98 15.54 26.50
N THR A 200 -26.08 16.07 25.67
CA THR A 200 -24.95 16.92 26.07
C THR A 200 -25.11 18.29 25.45
N PRO A 201 -24.93 19.40 26.20
CA PRO A 201 -24.39 19.47 27.58
C PRO A 201 -25.41 19.21 28.70
N GLY A 202 -26.71 19.23 28.42
CA GLY A 202 -27.76 19.07 29.43
C GLY A 202 -28.12 20.41 30.10
N ASP A 203 -27.97 20.53 31.41
CA ASP A 203 -28.20 21.81 32.10
C ASP A 203 -26.94 22.67 31.99
N VAL A 204 -27.06 23.88 31.43
CA VAL A 204 -25.89 24.73 31.13
C VAL A 204 -26.19 26.21 31.35
N ASP A 205 -25.20 26.92 31.90
CA ASP A 205 -25.20 28.37 32.00
C ASP A 205 -24.30 28.95 30.91
N ILE A 206 -24.84 29.81 30.05
CA ILE A 206 -24.12 30.40 28.90
C ILE A 206 -24.23 31.93 28.90
N ALA A 207 -23.27 32.59 28.25
CA ALA A 207 -23.35 34.04 28.03
C ALA A 207 -24.42 34.39 26.98
N LYS A 208 -24.95 35.62 27.05
CA LYS A 208 -25.83 36.17 26.01
C LYS A 208 -25.15 36.16 24.64
N GLY A 209 -25.86 35.64 23.64
CA GLY A 209 -25.45 35.66 22.23
C GLY A 209 -24.53 34.52 21.80
N ILE A 210 -24.30 33.51 22.65
CA ILE A 210 -23.54 32.31 22.30
C ILE A 210 -24.43 31.31 21.54
N ASP A 211 -23.84 30.66 20.54
CA ASP A 211 -24.44 29.51 19.85
C ASP A 211 -24.20 28.23 20.67
N LEU A 212 -25.26 27.46 20.91
CA LEU A 212 -25.18 26.22 21.70
C LEU A 212 -25.45 25.00 20.83
N LYS A 213 -24.42 24.16 20.63
CA LYS A 213 -24.55 22.84 19.99
C LYS A 213 -25.11 21.82 20.99
N ILE A 214 -26.27 21.26 20.70
CA ILE A 214 -26.91 20.21 21.50
C ILE A 214 -26.78 18.89 20.74
N THR A 215 -26.19 17.89 21.39
CA THR A 215 -26.04 16.54 20.83
C THR A 215 -26.82 15.53 21.66
N ALA A 216 -27.59 14.68 20.99
CA ALA A 216 -28.40 13.62 21.56
C ALA A 216 -27.94 12.25 21.01
N ARG A 217 -27.52 11.35 21.90
CA ARG A 217 -27.16 9.97 21.57
C ARG A 217 -28.21 9.01 22.13
N PHE A 218 -28.62 8.06 21.32
CA PHE A 218 -29.62 7.04 21.67
C PHE A 218 -28.94 5.70 21.85
N GLU A 219 -29.02 5.12 23.05
CA GLU A 219 -28.59 3.74 23.29
C GLU A 219 -29.75 2.78 23.07
N GLY A 220 -29.60 1.80 22.16
CA GLY A 220 -30.61 0.80 21.83
C GLY A 220 -31.26 1.01 20.47
N LEU A 221 -32.51 1.48 20.43
CA LEU A 221 -33.22 1.80 19.19
C LEU A 221 -32.89 3.23 18.76
N VAL A 222 -32.26 3.39 17.59
CA VAL A 222 -32.00 4.71 16.98
C VAL A 222 -33.25 5.09 16.16
N PRO A 223 -33.99 6.13 16.56
CA PRO A 223 -35.16 6.61 15.80
C PRO A 223 -34.72 7.24 14.46
N GLU A 224 -35.58 7.13 13.44
CA GLU A 224 -35.31 7.70 12.10
C GLU A 224 -35.46 9.23 12.10
N LYS A 225 -36.27 9.77 13.03
CA LYS A 225 -36.47 11.20 13.24
C LYS A 225 -36.33 11.56 14.72
N VAL A 226 -35.55 12.61 14.99
CA VAL A 226 -35.36 13.17 16.32
C VAL A 226 -35.65 14.65 16.28
N GLU A 227 -36.43 15.12 17.25
CA GLU A 227 -36.80 16.51 17.40
C GLU A 227 -36.29 17.05 18.74
N LEU A 228 -35.70 18.24 18.71
CA LEU A 228 -35.47 19.05 19.89
C LEU A 228 -36.73 19.88 20.12
N ILE A 229 -37.34 19.71 21.29
CA ILE A 229 -38.49 20.50 21.70
C ILE A 229 -38.02 21.48 22.77
N SER A 230 -38.16 22.77 22.48
CA SER A 230 -37.69 23.85 23.37
C SER A 230 -38.75 24.92 23.59
N LYS A 231 -38.67 25.57 24.74
CA LYS A 231 -39.59 26.61 25.19
C LYS A 231 -38.81 27.75 25.82
N ASP A 232 -39.08 28.95 25.35
CA ASP A 232 -38.53 30.18 25.92
C ASP A 232 -39.22 30.47 27.25
N SER A 233 -38.49 31.01 28.23
CA SER A 233 -39.04 31.27 29.57
C SER A 233 -40.29 32.17 29.57
N ASN A 234 -40.48 32.98 28.52
CA ASN A 234 -41.59 33.92 28.36
C ASN A 234 -42.66 33.44 27.36
N ALA A 235 -42.45 32.31 26.68
CA ALA A 235 -43.40 31.75 25.73
C ALA A 235 -44.33 30.73 26.42
N VAL A 236 -45.56 30.58 25.94
CA VAL A 236 -46.49 29.54 26.45
C VAL A 236 -46.35 28.23 25.67
N GLU A 237 -46.01 28.32 24.38
CA GLU A 237 -45.96 27.20 23.44
C GLU A 237 -44.55 26.60 23.30
N TRP A 238 -44.51 25.28 23.08
CA TRP A 238 -43.29 24.52 22.79
C TRP A 238 -43.02 24.52 21.29
N THR A 239 -41.78 24.77 20.89
CA THR A 239 -41.35 24.74 19.49
C THR A 239 -40.55 23.47 19.23
N ALA A 240 -40.95 22.68 18.23
CA ALA A 240 -40.23 21.48 17.79
C ALA A 240 -39.32 21.79 16.59
N GLN A 241 -38.06 21.35 16.66
CA GLN A 241 -37.07 21.50 15.59
C GLN A 241 -36.42 20.15 15.30
N ALA A 242 -36.37 19.74 14.02
CA ALA A 242 -35.74 18.49 13.62
C ALA A 242 -34.21 18.56 13.77
N MET A 243 -33.63 17.55 14.41
CA MET A 243 -32.18 17.42 14.57
C MET A 243 -31.55 16.72 13.35
N THR A 244 -30.32 17.10 13.00
CA THR A 244 -29.58 16.49 11.89
C THR A 244 -28.69 15.34 12.38
N THR A 245 -28.52 14.29 11.58
CA THR A 245 -27.62 13.18 11.91
C THR A 245 -26.17 13.61 11.81
N ASP A 246 -25.40 13.42 12.88
CA ASP A 246 -23.96 13.69 12.92
C ASP A 246 -23.17 12.41 12.59
N SER A 247 -22.49 12.41 11.46
CA SER A 247 -21.74 11.25 10.93
C SER A 247 -20.54 10.86 11.80
N GLU A 248 -20.03 11.75 12.65
CA GLU A 248 -18.85 11.51 13.48
C GLU A 248 -19.19 10.90 14.85
N SER A 249 -20.40 11.15 15.37
CA SER A 249 -20.71 10.90 16.79
C SER A 249 -21.83 9.89 17.05
N ASN A 250 -22.35 9.22 16.01
CA ASN A 250 -23.50 8.31 16.06
C ASN A 250 -24.66 8.89 16.89
N GLY A 251 -24.96 10.16 16.65
CA GLY A 251 -25.91 10.97 17.41
C GLY A 251 -26.59 12.01 16.54
N PHE A 252 -27.60 12.67 17.10
CA PHE A 252 -28.33 13.75 16.47
C PHE A 252 -27.85 15.07 17.05
N THR A 253 -27.61 16.06 16.19
CA THR A 253 -27.10 17.36 16.59
C THR A 253 -28.03 18.45 16.08
N LEU A 254 -28.22 19.49 16.90
CA LEU A 254 -28.86 20.74 16.52
C LEU A 254 -28.17 21.90 17.24
N THR A 255 -27.86 22.95 16.50
CA THR A 255 -27.26 24.17 17.07
C THR A 255 -28.35 25.22 17.25
N LEU A 256 -28.51 25.71 18.47
CA LEU A 256 -29.34 26.86 18.79
C LEU A 256 -28.49 28.13 18.66
N PHE A 257 -28.79 28.96 17.68
CA PHE A 257 -28.02 30.17 17.39
C PHE A 257 -28.47 31.36 18.25
N ASN A 258 -27.52 32.20 18.66
CA ASN A 258 -27.71 33.50 19.28
C ASN A 258 -28.71 33.49 20.46
N LEU A 259 -28.42 32.69 21.49
CA LEU A 259 -29.31 32.53 22.65
C LEU A 259 -29.30 33.80 23.52
N THR A 260 -30.42 34.52 23.52
CA THR A 260 -30.60 35.79 24.24
C THR A 260 -31.44 35.66 25.52
N ALA A 261 -32.27 34.63 25.61
CA ALA A 261 -33.14 34.35 26.75
C ALA A 261 -32.98 32.90 27.23
N SER A 262 -33.23 32.65 28.51
CA SER A 262 -33.22 31.31 29.10
C SER A 262 -34.30 30.41 28.50
N ARG A 263 -33.98 29.14 28.26
CA ARG A 263 -34.86 28.16 27.61
C ARG A 263 -34.92 26.86 28.39
N GLU A 264 -36.08 26.21 28.39
CA GLU A 264 -36.22 24.82 28.79
C GLU A 264 -36.33 23.94 27.54
N TYR A 265 -35.65 22.80 27.53
CA TYR A 265 -35.61 21.94 26.36
C TYR A 265 -35.54 20.45 26.71
N TYR A 266 -36.05 19.61 25.82
CA TYR A 266 -35.88 18.16 25.87
C TYR A 266 -35.81 17.60 24.45
N VAL A 267 -35.23 16.41 24.30
CA VAL A 267 -35.08 15.71 23.03
C VAL A 267 -36.09 14.58 22.97
N SER A 268 -36.81 14.48 21.85
CA SER A 268 -37.85 13.47 21.61
C SER A 268 -37.51 12.68 20.35
N GLY A 269 -37.45 11.35 20.46
CA GLY A 269 -37.28 10.44 19.33
C GLY A 269 -38.37 9.39 19.34
N GLU A 270 -39.37 9.54 18.46
CA GLU A 270 -40.59 8.72 18.27
C GLU A 270 -41.25 8.10 19.51
N GLN A 271 -40.60 7.16 20.19
CA GLN A 271 -41.09 6.40 21.35
C GLN A 271 -40.33 6.69 22.67
N ILE A 272 -39.31 7.57 22.65
CA ILE A 272 -38.42 7.84 23.78
C ILE A 272 -38.19 9.36 23.93
N GLN A 273 -38.31 9.89 25.15
CA GLN A 273 -38.05 11.30 25.49
C GLN A 273 -36.95 11.41 26.54
N SER A 274 -36.12 12.45 26.45
CA SER A 274 -35.13 12.80 27.47
C SER A 274 -35.78 13.47 28.68
N ARG A 275 -34.99 13.66 29.75
CA ARG A 275 -35.35 14.62 30.82
C ARG A 275 -35.43 16.04 30.26
N HIS A 276 -36.13 16.92 30.97
CA HIS A 276 -36.11 18.34 30.68
C HIS A 276 -34.81 18.94 31.22
N PHE A 277 -34.20 19.80 30.42
CA PHE A 277 -32.96 20.49 30.70
C PHE A 277 -33.20 21.99 30.63
N ARG A 278 -32.40 22.76 31.38
CA ARG A 278 -32.49 24.22 31.40
C ARG A 278 -31.21 24.86 30.89
N ILE A 279 -31.38 25.79 29.97
CA ILE A 279 -30.34 26.72 29.52
C ILE A 279 -30.56 28.03 30.24
N THR A 280 -29.64 28.40 31.13
CA THR A 280 -29.65 29.71 31.79
C THR A 280 -28.77 30.67 30.99
N VAL A 281 -29.35 31.75 30.48
CA VAL A 281 -28.58 32.79 29.80
C VAL A 281 -28.28 33.90 30.80
N GLY A 282 -27.00 34.08 31.15
CA GLY A 282 -26.51 35.04 32.14
C GLY A 282 -25.35 35.89 31.63
N ASP A 283 -24.87 36.81 32.45
CA ASP A 283 -23.65 37.58 32.17
C ASP A 283 -22.49 36.92 32.94
N ILE A 284 -21.70 36.09 32.25
CA ILE A 284 -20.60 35.32 32.83
C ILE A 284 -19.26 36.04 32.63
N PRO A 285 -18.29 35.87 33.55
CA PRO A 285 -16.96 36.45 33.39
C PRO A 285 -16.23 35.89 32.15
N ARG A 286 -15.79 36.75 31.23
CA ARG A 286 -15.05 36.41 30.00
C ARG A 286 -13.93 37.40 29.71
N VAL A 287 -12.85 36.91 29.10
CA VAL A 287 -11.72 37.73 28.65
C VAL A 287 -12.17 38.57 27.44
N GLU A 288 -12.00 39.90 27.52
CA GLU A 288 -12.31 40.84 26.44
C GLU A 288 -11.07 41.25 25.64
N LYS A 289 -9.95 41.46 26.32
CA LYS A 289 -8.68 41.85 25.69
C LYS A 289 -7.52 41.08 26.29
N ILE A 290 -6.51 40.86 25.46
CA ILE A 290 -5.26 40.21 25.85
C ILE A 290 -4.11 41.11 25.39
N LYS A 291 -3.11 41.27 26.23
CA LYS A 291 -1.86 41.93 25.91
C LYS A 291 -0.71 41.06 26.37
N THR A 292 0.16 40.68 25.44
CA THR A 292 1.32 39.83 25.68
C THR A 292 2.59 40.60 25.39
N THR A 293 3.54 40.57 26.33
CA THR A 293 4.87 41.19 26.19
C THR A 293 5.92 40.10 26.23
N TYR A 294 6.68 39.95 25.14
CA TYR A 294 7.68 38.90 24.97
C TYR A 294 9.06 39.43 25.37
N HIS A 295 9.65 38.80 26.38
CA HIS A 295 11.03 39.02 26.82
C HIS A 295 11.92 37.90 26.30
N TYR A 296 12.55 38.14 25.14
CA TYR A 296 13.41 37.15 24.48
C TYR A 296 14.72 36.91 25.24
N PRO A 297 15.31 35.71 25.14
CA PRO A 297 16.61 35.42 25.72
C PRO A 297 17.71 36.36 25.20
N PRO A 298 18.69 36.79 26.03
CA PRO A 298 19.71 37.77 25.64
C PRO A 298 20.55 37.39 24.41
N TYR A 299 20.73 36.09 24.14
CA TYR A 299 21.53 35.61 22.99
C TYR A 299 20.85 35.88 21.63
N THR A 300 19.52 36.04 21.60
CA THR A 300 18.77 36.26 20.36
C THR A 300 18.95 37.67 19.80
N GLY A 301 19.39 38.63 20.63
CA GLY A 301 19.51 40.05 20.25
C GLY A 301 18.18 40.72 19.88
N LEU A 302 17.03 40.07 20.07
CA LEU A 302 15.72 40.61 19.72
C LEU A 302 15.23 41.63 20.77
N PRO A 303 14.67 42.78 20.35
CA PRO A 303 14.00 43.69 21.26
C PRO A 303 12.70 43.09 21.79
N GLU A 304 12.21 43.60 22.93
CA GLU A 304 10.91 43.22 23.48
C GLU A 304 9.78 43.47 22.46
N GLN A 305 8.87 42.50 22.31
CA GLN A 305 7.74 42.58 21.39
C GLN A 305 6.42 42.59 22.16
N ILE A 306 5.51 43.48 21.79
CA ILE A 306 4.17 43.57 22.38
C ILE A 306 3.15 43.15 21.32
N ILE A 307 2.28 42.18 21.66
CA ILE A 307 1.18 41.73 20.82
C ILE A 307 -0.14 41.95 21.58
N GLU A 308 -1.11 42.56 20.91
CA GLU A 308 -2.44 42.83 21.48
C GLU A 308 -3.50 41.95 20.80
N ASN A 309 -4.47 41.51 21.59
CA ASN A 309 -5.62 40.66 21.23
C ASN A 309 -5.28 39.28 20.67
N ASP A 310 -4.11 38.73 20.99
CA ASP A 310 -3.75 37.33 20.69
C ASP A 310 -3.39 36.58 21.97
N GLY A 311 -4.09 35.47 22.19
CA GLY A 311 -3.82 34.55 23.30
C GLY A 311 -2.85 33.43 22.92
N ASN A 312 -2.60 33.19 21.63
CA ASN A 312 -1.61 32.21 21.20
C ASN A 312 -0.20 32.76 21.38
N LEU A 313 0.67 31.98 22.01
CA LEU A 313 2.05 32.35 22.29
C LEU A 313 2.98 31.55 21.39
N SER A 314 3.69 32.21 20.48
CA SER A 314 4.73 31.57 19.65
C SER A 314 6.05 32.31 19.81
N ALA A 315 7.05 31.66 20.41
CA ALA A 315 8.34 32.29 20.69
C ALA A 315 9.46 31.27 20.82
N VAL A 316 10.71 31.75 20.73
CA VAL A 316 11.91 30.93 20.95
C VAL A 316 11.90 30.33 22.35
N LYS A 317 12.27 29.05 22.46
CA LYS A 317 12.36 28.35 23.73
C LYS A 317 13.21 29.13 24.75
N GLY A 318 12.65 29.34 25.94
CA GLY A 318 13.26 30.14 27.01
C GLY A 318 12.76 31.58 27.10
N THR A 319 11.94 32.04 26.14
CA THR A 319 11.26 33.35 26.19
C THR A 319 10.31 33.41 27.39
N GLN A 320 10.32 34.54 28.09
CA GLN A 320 9.37 34.83 29.18
C GLN A 320 8.29 35.76 28.65
N VAL A 321 7.02 35.36 28.75
CA VAL A 321 5.90 36.18 28.29
C VAL A 321 5.16 36.75 29.49
N ASP A 322 5.14 38.08 29.61
CA ASP A 322 4.25 38.76 30.53
C ASP A 322 2.86 38.86 29.88
N PHE A 323 1.90 38.16 30.48
CA PHE A 323 0.53 38.00 29.97
C PHE A 323 -0.44 38.83 30.82
N LEU A 324 -1.14 39.76 30.18
CA LEU A 324 -2.17 40.62 30.78
C LEU A 324 -3.50 40.38 30.05
N ALA A 325 -4.52 39.94 30.77
CA ALA A 325 -5.89 39.79 30.24
C ALA A 325 -6.88 40.69 30.97
N GLU A 326 -7.77 41.36 30.24
CA GLU A 326 -8.87 42.16 30.79
C GLU A 326 -10.17 41.34 30.75
N ILE A 327 -10.92 41.33 31.86
CA ILE A 327 -12.18 40.59 32.01
C ILE A 327 -13.37 41.56 32.16
N ASN A 328 -14.52 41.21 31.57
CA ASN A 328 -15.74 42.04 31.62
C ASN A 328 -16.29 42.28 33.04
N GLN A 329 -15.93 41.44 34.01
CA GLN A 329 -16.43 41.50 35.39
C GLN A 329 -15.32 41.22 36.41
N SER A 330 -15.44 41.79 37.61
CA SER A 330 -14.48 41.59 38.71
C SER A 330 -14.62 40.20 39.33
N VAL A 331 -13.51 39.44 39.36
CA VAL A 331 -13.42 38.06 39.87
C VAL A 331 -12.63 38.00 41.18
N THR A 332 -12.84 36.97 42.00
CA THR A 332 -12.11 36.76 43.27
C THR A 332 -10.83 35.94 43.10
N GLY A 333 -10.70 35.19 42.01
CA GLY A 333 -9.49 34.43 41.70
C GLY A 333 -9.42 34.04 40.23
N ALA A 334 -8.20 33.85 39.72
CA ALA A 334 -7.96 33.39 38.37
C ALA A 334 -6.74 32.47 38.33
N ARG A 335 -6.77 31.48 37.44
CA ARG A 335 -5.65 30.57 37.18
C ARG A 335 -5.61 30.18 35.71
N ILE A 336 -4.41 29.92 35.22
CA ILE A 336 -4.15 29.27 33.95
C ILE A 336 -4.15 27.77 34.19
N LEU A 337 -4.93 27.03 33.39
CA LEU A 337 -4.96 25.58 33.39
C LEU A 337 -4.33 25.08 32.10
N TYR A 338 -3.24 24.35 32.20
CA TYR A 338 -2.56 23.74 31.07
C TYR A 338 -3.16 22.36 30.76
N ASN A 339 -3.05 21.93 29.50
CA ASN A 339 -3.60 20.64 29.05
C ASN A 339 -2.92 19.42 29.71
N ASP A 340 -1.68 19.55 30.18
CA ASP A 340 -1.01 18.51 30.97
C ASP A 340 -1.51 18.41 32.43
N GLY A 341 -2.55 19.17 32.78
CA GLY A 341 -3.15 19.21 34.11
C GLY A 341 -2.43 20.12 35.10
N ALA A 342 -1.30 20.72 34.71
CA ALA A 342 -0.65 21.74 35.53
C ALA A 342 -1.53 23.00 35.62
N SER A 343 -1.46 23.72 36.73
CA SER A 343 -2.14 25.00 36.86
C SER A 343 -1.24 26.05 37.49
N GLN A 344 -1.38 27.29 37.03
CA GLN A 344 -0.61 28.43 37.50
C GLN A 344 -1.56 29.55 37.95
N PRO A 345 -1.47 30.05 39.19
CA PRO A 345 -2.32 31.15 39.64
C PRO A 345 -1.99 32.45 38.89
N MET A 346 -3.01 33.25 38.62
CA MET A 346 -2.87 34.61 38.07
C MET A 346 -3.08 35.64 39.18
N THR A 347 -2.39 36.78 39.08
CA THR A 347 -2.61 37.92 39.97
C THR A 347 -3.83 38.70 39.47
N VAL A 348 -4.82 38.90 40.33
CA VAL A 348 -6.06 39.62 40.00
C VAL A 348 -5.95 41.06 40.51
N ALA A 349 -6.05 42.03 39.60
CA ALA A 349 -6.05 43.46 39.90
C ALA A 349 -7.31 44.11 39.29
N GLY A 350 -8.42 44.09 40.03
CA GLY A 350 -9.70 44.62 39.57
C GLY A 350 -10.30 43.78 38.43
N GLN A 351 -10.17 44.28 37.20
CA GLN A 351 -10.57 43.60 35.95
C GLN A 351 -9.35 43.10 35.15
N ALA A 352 -8.13 43.33 35.61
CA ALA A 352 -6.92 42.84 34.95
C ALA A 352 -6.39 41.56 35.62
N LEU A 353 -5.99 40.59 34.80
CA LEU A 353 -5.40 39.31 35.19
C LEU A 353 -3.96 39.26 34.66
N GLN A 354 -2.99 39.08 35.56
CA GLN A 354 -1.57 39.08 35.22
C GLN A 354 -0.91 37.73 35.51
N ALA A 355 -0.10 37.25 34.57
CA ALA A 355 0.74 36.07 34.75
C ALA A 355 2.03 36.18 33.94
N ARG A 356 3.08 35.45 34.36
CA ARG A 356 4.30 35.27 33.58
C ARG A 356 4.40 33.83 33.11
N ILE A 357 4.42 33.62 31.80
CA ILE A 357 4.36 32.30 31.17
C ILE A 357 5.70 32.00 30.49
N PRO A 358 6.44 30.96 30.91
CA PRO A 358 7.68 30.55 30.24
C PRO A 358 7.39 29.65 29.03
N VAL A 359 7.92 30.02 27.86
CA VAL A 359 7.80 29.21 26.63
C VAL A 359 8.87 28.11 26.62
N LEU A 360 8.52 26.91 27.08
CA LEU A 360 9.48 25.80 27.23
C LEU A 360 9.22 24.62 26.27
N LYS A 361 7.95 24.32 26.03
CA LYS A 361 7.47 23.20 25.22
C LYS A 361 6.13 23.55 24.61
N ASN A 362 5.77 22.82 23.56
CA ASN A 362 4.45 22.97 22.96
C ASN A 362 3.36 22.48 23.94
N THR A 363 2.38 23.33 24.22
CA THR A 363 1.24 23.02 25.11
C THR A 363 0.04 23.90 24.79
N SER A 364 -1.12 23.62 25.35
CA SER A 364 -2.30 24.49 25.31
C SER A 364 -2.76 24.87 26.72
N TYR A 365 -3.44 26.01 26.83
CA TYR A 365 -3.92 26.53 28.12
C TYR A 365 -5.28 27.24 27.99
N VAL A 366 -6.03 27.22 29.09
CA VAL A 366 -7.30 27.95 29.26
C VAL A 366 -7.27 28.76 30.54
N ILE A 367 -7.95 29.90 30.56
CA ILE A 367 -8.07 30.76 31.74
C ILE A 367 -9.33 30.37 32.50
N GLN A 368 -9.17 29.92 33.75
CA GLN A 368 -10.27 29.64 34.65
C GLN A 368 -10.36 30.74 35.72
N VAL A 369 -11.55 31.28 35.91
CA VAL A 369 -11.82 32.32 36.90
C VAL A 369 -12.85 31.87 37.92
N THR A 370 -12.78 32.44 39.11
CA THR A 370 -13.72 32.21 40.20
C THR A 370 -14.50 33.50 40.44
N ASP A 371 -15.82 33.43 40.31
CA ASP A 371 -16.71 34.55 40.60
C ASP A 371 -16.84 34.78 42.13
N ARG A 372 -17.38 35.94 42.54
CA ARG A 372 -17.65 36.33 43.93
C ARG A 372 -18.50 35.32 44.70
N ARG A 373 -19.30 34.50 44.00
CA ARG A 373 -20.12 33.42 44.55
C ARG A 373 -19.36 32.10 44.74
N GLY A 374 -18.06 32.06 44.44
CA GLY A 374 -17.22 30.85 44.53
C GLY A 374 -17.40 29.85 43.39
N LYS A 375 -18.17 30.19 42.35
CA LYS A 375 -18.38 29.34 41.17
C LYS A 375 -17.26 29.59 40.15
N MET A 376 -16.73 28.51 39.57
CA MET A 376 -15.64 28.57 38.59
C MET A 376 -16.18 28.53 37.16
N TYR A 377 -15.61 29.37 36.30
CA TYR A 377 -15.95 29.46 34.89
C TYR A 377 -14.69 29.43 34.04
N LEU A 378 -14.77 28.85 32.84
CA LEU A 378 -13.75 29.02 31.80
C LEU A 378 -14.00 30.38 31.14
N ALA A 379 -13.08 31.31 31.35
CA ALA A 379 -13.22 32.70 30.89
C ALA A 379 -12.58 32.95 29.52
N SER A 380 -11.86 31.97 28.97
CA SER A 380 -11.23 32.06 27.65
C SER A 380 -11.47 30.81 26.82
N GLU A 381 -11.22 30.94 25.51
CA GLU A 381 -11.00 29.82 24.62
C GLU A 381 -9.66 29.13 24.92
N GLU A 382 -9.42 27.98 24.28
CA GLU A 382 -8.15 27.26 24.38
C GLU A 382 -7.08 27.92 23.51
N TYR A 383 -6.03 28.42 24.15
CA TYR A 383 -4.88 29.04 23.50
C TYR A 383 -3.70 28.06 23.41
N ARG A 384 -2.86 28.23 22.39
CA ARG A 384 -1.67 27.40 22.17
C ARG A 384 -0.39 28.14 22.52
N ILE A 385 0.55 27.40 23.08
CA ILE A 385 1.95 27.79 23.27
C ILE A 385 2.80 26.95 22.33
N GLU A 386 3.51 27.61 21.44
CA GLU A 386 4.44 27.02 20.49
C GLU A 386 5.87 27.47 20.86
N ALA A 387 6.70 26.50 21.23
CA ALA A 387 8.10 26.73 21.55
C ALA A 387 8.94 26.50 20.28
N LEU A 388 9.32 27.60 19.64
CA LEU A 388 10.21 27.60 18.49
C LEU A 388 11.60 27.16 18.94
N THR A 389 12.15 26.17 18.24
CA THR A 389 13.52 25.69 18.48
C THR A 389 14.46 26.45 17.56
N ASP A 390 15.53 26.98 18.13
CA ASP A 390 16.56 27.72 17.41
C ASP A 390 17.58 26.75 16.77
N ASN A 391 17.92 27.04 15.51
CA ASN A 391 18.69 26.17 14.62
C ASN A 391 20.20 26.40 14.81
N PRO A 392 21.04 25.37 14.61
CA PRO A 392 22.48 25.60 14.58
C PRO A 392 22.88 26.44 13.34
N PRO A 393 24.00 27.18 13.41
CA PRO A 393 24.49 27.96 12.29
C PRO A 393 24.84 27.07 11.10
N THR A 394 24.86 27.64 9.90
CA THR A 394 25.31 26.98 8.68
C THR A 394 26.68 27.50 8.28
N VAL A 395 27.63 26.62 8.00
CA VAL A 395 29.01 26.97 7.63
C VAL A 395 29.44 26.25 6.37
N ALA A 396 29.99 26.99 5.41
CA ALA A 396 30.48 26.44 4.15
C ALA A 396 31.85 27.02 3.78
N MET A 397 32.69 26.18 3.19
CA MET A 397 33.90 26.62 2.48
C MET A 397 33.50 27.01 1.05
N VAL A 398 33.54 28.30 0.74
CA VAL A 398 33.19 28.81 -0.60
C VAL A 398 34.38 28.65 -1.55
N LYS A 399 35.59 28.90 -1.06
CA LYS A 399 36.83 28.75 -1.83
C LYS A 399 37.90 28.05 -1.01
N PRO A 400 38.65 27.10 -1.61
CA PRO A 400 38.15 26.25 -2.68
C PRO A 400 37.06 25.33 -2.11
N GLY A 401 35.87 25.30 -2.71
CA GLY A 401 34.78 24.39 -2.29
C GLY A 401 34.98 22.94 -2.75
N ARG A 402 36.22 22.49 -2.93
CA ARG A 402 36.62 21.16 -3.41
C ARG A 402 38.06 20.87 -3.02
N ASP A 403 38.41 19.59 -3.01
CA ASP A 403 39.80 19.15 -2.93
C ASP A 403 40.65 19.78 -4.04
N ARG A 404 41.87 20.19 -3.69
CA ARG A 404 42.79 20.86 -4.59
C ARG A 404 44.18 20.25 -4.47
N LYS A 405 44.87 20.13 -5.60
CA LYS A 405 46.30 19.86 -5.62
C LYS A 405 47.04 21.19 -5.71
N ALA A 406 48.10 21.35 -4.92
CA ALA A 406 48.91 22.55 -4.89
C ALA A 406 50.39 22.22 -4.83
N THR A 407 51.22 23.13 -5.34
CA THR A 407 52.67 23.00 -5.17
C THR A 407 53.12 23.61 -3.85
N ARG A 408 54.31 23.23 -3.38
CA ARG A 408 54.89 23.72 -2.12
C ARG A 408 55.04 25.25 -2.04
N LEU A 409 55.13 25.93 -3.19
CA LEU A 409 55.35 27.37 -3.30
C LEU A 409 54.04 28.13 -3.62
N GLU A 410 52.91 27.43 -3.66
CA GLU A 410 51.64 28.02 -4.06
C GLU A 410 50.90 28.61 -2.86
N GLU A 411 50.30 29.78 -3.05
CA GLU A 411 49.41 30.40 -2.06
C GLU A 411 47.96 29.99 -2.33
N VAL A 412 47.30 29.42 -1.32
CA VAL A 412 45.92 28.94 -1.44
C VAL A 412 44.99 29.80 -0.61
N LEU A 413 44.28 30.71 -1.28
CA LEU A 413 43.22 31.51 -0.67
C LEU A 413 41.99 30.63 -0.35
N THR A 414 41.58 30.66 0.91
CA THR A 414 40.35 30.08 1.40
C THR A 414 39.32 31.14 1.78
N GLU A 415 38.05 30.86 1.55
CA GLU A 415 36.92 31.72 1.89
C GLU A 415 35.88 30.89 2.65
N VAL A 416 35.55 31.33 3.86
CA VAL A 416 34.57 30.74 4.75
C VAL A 416 33.35 31.63 4.79
N LYS A 417 32.17 31.04 4.60
CA LYS A 417 30.88 31.72 4.79
C LYS A 417 30.09 31.02 5.89
N ALA A 418 29.69 31.79 6.90
CA ALA A 418 28.85 31.32 8.00
C ALA A 418 27.58 32.19 8.09
N GLU A 419 26.44 31.54 8.32
CA GLU A 419 25.12 32.16 8.42
C GLU A 419 24.35 31.58 9.60
N ASP A 420 23.62 32.41 10.33
CA ASP A 420 22.79 32.02 11.47
C ASP A 420 21.45 32.78 11.47
N ASP A 421 20.41 32.24 12.09
CA ASP A 421 19.12 32.92 12.24
C ASP A 421 19.20 34.09 13.26
N PHE A 422 20.08 33.95 14.26
CA PHE A 422 20.45 35.00 15.23
C PHE A 422 21.85 35.55 14.99
N GLU A 423 22.73 35.58 16.00
CA GLU A 423 24.04 36.21 15.96
C GLU A 423 25.16 35.17 16.08
N LEU A 424 26.11 35.17 15.15
CA LEU A 424 27.32 34.34 15.27
C LEU A 424 28.26 34.89 16.34
N SER A 425 28.71 34.02 17.26
CA SER A 425 29.66 34.37 18.31
C SER A 425 31.11 34.27 17.85
N ASN A 426 31.50 33.19 17.16
CA ASN A 426 32.82 33.07 16.54
C ASN A 426 32.80 32.25 15.26
N VAL A 427 33.77 32.51 14.38
CA VAL A 427 34.06 31.70 13.19
C VAL A 427 35.56 31.43 13.16
N GLU A 428 35.94 30.16 13.08
CA GLU A 428 37.31 29.66 13.12
C GLU A 428 37.58 28.79 11.87
N LEU A 429 38.78 28.89 11.31
CA LEU A 429 39.31 27.93 10.36
C LEU A 429 40.22 26.97 11.13
N VAL A 430 39.94 25.67 11.01
CA VAL A 430 40.74 24.63 11.65
C VAL A 430 41.43 23.82 10.57
N TYR A 431 42.74 23.59 10.72
CA TYR A 431 43.49 22.74 9.80
C TYR A 431 44.48 21.83 10.53
N THR A 432 44.80 20.70 9.89
CA THR A 432 45.85 19.77 10.33
C THR A 432 46.74 19.39 9.17
N ILE A 433 48.03 19.26 9.44
CA ILE A 433 49.04 18.78 8.49
C ILE A 433 49.28 17.31 8.79
N ASN A 434 49.10 16.42 7.81
CA ASN A 434 49.44 14.99 7.91
C ASN A 434 48.85 14.26 9.14
N GLY A 435 47.68 14.68 9.64
CA GLY A 435 47.05 14.08 10.83
C GLY A 435 47.69 14.47 12.18
N GLY A 436 48.53 15.51 12.21
CA GLY A 436 49.10 16.10 13.43
C GLY A 436 48.11 16.94 14.25
N GLN A 437 48.62 17.82 15.13
CA GLN A 437 47.77 18.66 15.99
C GLN A 437 46.96 19.69 15.20
N GLU A 438 45.71 19.93 15.64
CA GLU A 438 44.83 20.96 15.09
C GLU A 438 45.38 22.36 15.36
N THR A 439 45.54 23.14 14.29
CA THR A 439 45.79 24.59 14.38
C THR A 439 44.49 25.32 14.10
N ARG A 440 44.16 26.31 14.94
CA ARG A 440 42.92 27.08 14.84
C ARG A 440 43.24 28.54 14.56
N VAL A 441 42.62 29.07 13.51
CA VAL A 441 42.74 30.47 13.10
C VAL A 441 41.39 31.15 13.32
N LEU A 442 41.36 32.14 14.20
CA LEU A 442 40.17 32.95 14.45
C LEU A 442 39.93 33.88 13.25
N LEU A 443 38.83 33.67 12.53
CA LEU A 443 38.44 34.49 11.38
C LEU A 443 37.49 35.62 11.75
N PHE A 444 36.62 35.39 12.74
CA PHE A 444 35.67 36.38 13.23
C PHE A 444 35.32 36.13 14.71
N GLU A 445 35.14 37.23 15.44
CA GLU A 445 34.64 37.24 16.82
C GLU A 445 33.54 38.29 16.97
N GLY A 446 32.35 37.84 17.36
CA GLY A 446 31.17 38.66 17.60
C GLY A 446 31.18 39.27 19.00
N ARG A 447 30.92 40.58 19.10
CA ARG A 447 30.65 41.23 20.40
C ARG A 447 29.16 41.12 20.72
N ARG A 448 28.81 40.82 21.97
CA ARG A 448 27.41 40.70 22.45
C ARG A 448 26.56 41.90 22.00
N GLY A 449 25.45 41.64 21.30
CA GLY A 449 24.51 42.64 20.79
C GLY A 449 25.01 43.43 19.58
N ARG A 450 26.11 43.00 18.96
CA ARG A 450 26.64 43.47 17.67
C ARG A 450 27.17 42.31 16.83
N GLY A 451 26.70 41.09 17.08
CA GLY A 451 27.03 39.95 16.23
C GLY A 451 26.47 40.17 14.81
N LYS A 452 27.11 39.53 13.83
CA LYS A 452 26.59 39.51 12.46
C LYS A 452 25.88 38.19 12.24
N LYS A 453 24.70 38.23 11.62
CA LYS A 453 23.98 37.03 11.18
C LYS A 453 24.75 36.28 10.09
N ASN A 454 25.41 37.04 9.22
CA ASN A 454 26.18 36.52 8.08
C ASN A 454 27.62 37.04 8.15
N VAL A 455 28.58 36.12 8.07
CA VAL A 455 30.02 36.41 8.07
C VAL A 455 30.66 35.73 6.85
N SER A 456 31.40 36.51 6.06
CA SER A 456 32.35 35.97 5.08
C SER A 456 33.75 36.42 5.47
N ALA A 457 34.66 35.47 5.58
CA ALA A 457 36.04 35.71 5.98
C ALA A 457 36.99 34.87 5.13
N THR A 458 38.18 35.41 4.87
CA THR A 458 39.19 34.77 4.01
C THR A 458 40.48 34.51 4.77
N HIS A 459 41.16 33.42 4.43
CA HIS A 459 42.47 33.07 4.96
C HIS A 459 43.35 32.47 3.86
N THR A 460 44.60 32.91 3.74
CA THR A 460 45.54 32.39 2.75
C THR A 460 46.51 31.42 3.41
N PHE A 461 46.59 30.20 2.89
CA PHE A 461 47.64 29.25 3.25
C PHE A 461 48.92 29.57 2.46
N PHE A 462 49.95 30.01 3.17
CA PHE A 462 51.32 30.12 2.64
C PHE A 462 52.02 28.78 2.79
N LEU A 463 51.93 27.93 1.76
CA LEU A 463 52.43 26.54 1.83
C LEU A 463 53.96 26.46 1.96
N GLU A 464 54.68 27.52 1.59
CA GLU A 464 56.12 27.63 1.74
C GLU A 464 56.57 27.60 3.21
N ASP A 465 55.82 28.24 4.10
CA ASP A 465 56.12 28.33 5.53
C ASP A 465 55.89 26.99 6.25
N MET A 466 55.05 26.13 5.67
CA MET A 466 54.64 24.86 6.27
C MET A 466 55.65 23.71 6.04
N ARG A 467 56.75 23.96 5.30
CA ARG A 467 57.83 22.98 5.02
C ARG A 467 57.34 21.61 4.50
N LEU A 468 56.32 21.62 3.64
CA LEU A 468 55.67 20.40 3.14
C LEU A 468 56.49 19.69 2.05
N SER A 469 56.41 18.35 2.01
CA SER A 469 57.02 17.50 0.98
C SER A 469 55.96 16.86 0.05
N PRO A 470 56.32 16.42 -1.16
CA PRO A 470 55.39 15.70 -2.02
C PRO A 470 54.85 14.44 -1.33
N GLY A 471 53.52 14.27 -1.35
CA GLY A 471 52.83 13.21 -0.61
C GLY A 471 52.29 13.65 0.76
N ASP A 472 52.64 14.85 1.22
CA ASP A 472 51.98 15.49 2.36
C ASP A 472 50.67 16.17 1.93
N PHE A 473 49.78 16.39 2.88
CA PHE A 473 48.53 17.09 2.64
C PHE A 473 48.06 17.89 3.86
N VAL A 474 47.26 18.92 3.60
CA VAL A 474 46.57 19.71 4.62
C VAL A 474 45.08 19.39 4.57
N THR A 475 44.52 19.00 5.72
CA THR A 475 43.06 18.94 5.88
C THR A 475 42.58 20.18 6.58
N TYR A 476 41.50 20.77 6.10
CA TYR A 476 40.95 21.99 6.67
C TYR A 476 39.43 21.98 6.62
N TYR A 477 38.81 22.64 7.59
CA TYR A 477 37.37 22.86 7.69
C TYR A 477 37.12 24.15 8.48
N ALA A 478 35.94 24.73 8.31
CA ALA A 478 35.50 25.86 9.08
C ALA A 478 34.53 25.44 10.19
N GLN A 479 34.58 26.17 11.31
CA GLN A 479 33.69 26.00 12.44
C GLN A 479 33.07 27.35 12.80
N ALA A 480 31.77 27.38 13.05
CA ALA A 480 31.10 28.56 13.60
C ALA A 480 30.29 28.20 14.84
N ARG A 481 30.17 29.15 15.74
CA ARG A 481 29.41 29.02 16.98
C ARG A 481 28.30 30.07 17.02
N ASP A 482 27.13 29.64 17.45
CA ASP A 482 25.97 30.47 17.77
C ASP A 482 26.27 31.40 18.98
N GLY A 483 25.50 32.46 19.15
CA GLY A 483 25.44 33.33 20.32
C GLY A 483 24.91 32.66 21.59
N ASP A 484 24.18 31.54 21.48
CA ASP A 484 23.77 30.74 22.65
C ASP A 484 25.02 30.14 23.36
N PRO A 485 25.24 30.40 24.67
CA PRO A 485 26.35 29.84 25.44
C PRO A 485 26.32 28.30 25.60
N SER A 486 25.26 27.63 25.16
CA SER A 486 25.14 26.18 25.21
C SER A 486 26.24 25.49 24.38
N PRO A 487 26.97 24.48 24.92
CA PRO A 487 28.05 23.79 24.19
C PRO A 487 27.58 22.99 22.96
N ARG A 488 26.27 22.92 22.72
CA ARG A 488 25.59 22.08 21.72
C ARG A 488 25.34 22.76 20.36
N ARG A 489 25.89 23.95 20.12
CA ARG A 489 25.59 24.75 18.91
C ARG A 489 26.82 25.25 18.19
N VAL A 490 27.68 24.29 17.90
CA VAL A 490 28.85 24.47 17.05
C VAL A 490 28.56 23.78 15.72
N ALA A 491 28.54 24.54 14.64
CA ALA A 491 28.41 24.01 13.30
C ALA A 491 29.78 23.88 12.63
N ARG A 492 29.94 22.84 11.84
CA ARG A 492 31.19 22.54 11.13
C ARG A 492 30.89 22.36 9.64
N SER A 493 31.77 22.87 8.78
CA SER A 493 31.69 22.62 7.35
C SER A 493 32.12 21.18 7.01
N ASP A 494 31.95 20.81 5.74
CA ASP A 494 32.65 19.66 5.17
C ASP A 494 34.18 19.84 5.31
N ILE A 495 34.88 18.71 5.36
CA ILE A 495 36.34 18.65 5.40
C ILE A 495 36.90 18.59 3.98
N TYR A 496 37.95 19.36 3.71
CA TYR A 496 38.60 19.42 2.40
C TYR A 496 40.08 19.07 2.50
N PHE A 497 40.62 18.57 1.38
CA PHE A 497 42.01 18.13 1.28
C PHE A 497 42.80 19.01 0.31
N LEU A 498 43.98 19.43 0.74
CA LEU A 498 44.96 20.15 -0.05
C LEU A 498 46.22 19.29 -0.21
N ASP A 499 46.38 18.67 -1.37
CA ASP A 499 47.48 17.73 -1.63
C ASP A 499 48.72 18.45 -2.16
N ILE A 500 49.88 18.11 -1.63
CA ILE A 500 51.14 18.69 -2.07
C ILE A 500 51.79 17.81 -3.13
N THR A 501 51.92 18.36 -4.35
CA THR A 501 52.56 17.69 -5.49
C THR A 501 53.91 18.32 -5.85
N ARG A 502 54.70 17.61 -6.66
CA ARG A 502 56.01 18.08 -7.14
C ARG A 502 55.86 19.24 -8.15
N THR A 503 56.79 20.20 -8.10
CA THR A 503 56.78 21.44 -8.90
C THR A 503 57.23 21.22 -10.36
N ASP A 504 57.89 20.10 -10.68
CA ASP A 504 58.89 20.06 -11.74
C ASP A 504 58.52 19.33 -13.06
N LYS A 505 57.32 18.77 -13.25
CA LYS A 505 57.01 18.07 -14.54
C LYS A 505 55.61 18.19 -15.17
N GLU A 506 54.63 18.88 -14.60
CA GLU A 506 53.31 18.99 -15.27
C GLU A 506 53.28 20.03 -16.40
N PHE A 507 54.12 21.07 -16.38
CA PHE A 507 54.06 22.12 -17.41
C PHE A 507 54.62 21.71 -18.79
N ARG A 508 55.33 20.58 -18.92
CA ARG A 508 55.81 20.07 -20.24
C ARG A 508 55.02 18.86 -20.77
N GLN A 509 54.21 18.20 -19.95
CA GLN A 509 53.44 17.01 -20.36
C GLN A 509 51.97 17.31 -20.68
N VAL A 510 51.42 18.43 -20.21
CA VAL A 510 50.02 18.82 -20.52
C VAL A 510 49.79 19.15 -22.00
N GLN A 511 50.85 19.33 -22.80
CA GLN A 511 50.73 19.49 -24.27
C GLN A 511 51.17 18.27 -25.09
N ALA A 512 51.72 17.21 -24.47
CA ALA A 512 52.26 16.05 -25.18
C ALA A 512 51.73 14.68 -24.70
N ALA A 513 50.86 14.64 -23.70
CA ALA A 513 50.27 13.40 -23.18
C ALA A 513 48.73 13.41 -23.33
N ASP A 514 48.26 13.32 -24.57
CA ASP A 514 46.92 12.79 -24.91
C ASP A 514 47.02 11.27 -25.17
N GLY A 515 48.01 10.62 -24.52
CA GLY A 515 48.32 9.20 -24.66
C GLY A 515 47.90 8.45 -23.39
N GLY A 516 46.85 7.64 -23.53
CA GLY A 516 46.35 6.60 -22.62
C GLY A 516 46.81 6.66 -21.16
N GLU A 517 45.93 7.13 -20.28
CA GLU A 517 46.05 6.84 -18.84
C GLU A 517 46.07 5.31 -18.64
N SER A 518 47.15 4.80 -18.04
CA SER A 518 47.30 3.38 -17.69
C SER A 518 46.28 2.97 -16.60
N GLU A 519 45.68 1.80 -16.74
CA GLU A 519 44.66 1.26 -15.82
C GLU A 519 45.19 1.05 -14.39
N GLY A 520 46.49 0.78 -14.23
CA GLY A 520 47.15 0.62 -12.92
C GLY A 520 47.15 1.90 -12.07
N GLY A 521 47.28 3.07 -12.71
CA GLY A 521 47.19 4.37 -12.02
C GLY A 521 45.78 4.69 -11.51
N ASN A 522 44.74 4.08 -12.08
CA ASN A 522 43.35 4.25 -11.64
C ASN A 522 43.08 3.53 -10.32
N ALA A 523 43.67 2.34 -10.13
CA ALA A 523 43.51 1.58 -8.89
C ALA A 523 44.07 2.30 -7.68
N PHE A 524 45.24 2.91 -7.84
CA PHE A 524 45.88 3.70 -6.79
C PHE A 524 45.03 4.91 -6.39
N ARG A 525 44.53 5.66 -7.38
CA ARG A 525 43.63 6.80 -7.15
C ARG A 525 42.34 6.39 -6.44
N GLN A 526 41.81 5.21 -6.74
CA GLN A 526 40.58 4.73 -6.11
C GLN A 526 40.76 4.41 -4.63
N LEU A 527 41.87 3.78 -4.22
CA LEU A 527 42.13 3.51 -2.80
C LEU A 527 42.32 4.81 -1.99
N ILE A 528 43.06 5.77 -2.54
CA ILE A 528 43.18 7.12 -1.96
C ILE A 528 41.78 7.76 -1.83
N GLN A 529 40.99 7.69 -2.89
CA GLN A 529 39.66 8.28 -2.92
C GLN A 529 38.73 7.63 -1.87
N GLN A 530 38.77 6.31 -1.72
CA GLN A 530 38.01 5.60 -0.70
C GLN A 530 38.46 5.99 0.71
N GLN A 531 39.78 6.12 0.96
CA GLN A 531 40.26 6.58 2.26
C GLN A 531 39.80 8.01 2.57
N ARG A 532 39.78 8.92 1.57
CA ARG A 532 39.19 10.26 1.73
C ARG A 532 37.71 10.21 2.04
N GLU A 533 36.98 9.34 1.34
CA GLU A 533 35.55 9.13 1.60
C GLU A 533 35.30 8.63 3.02
N VAL A 534 36.16 7.74 3.55
CA VAL A 534 36.07 7.33 4.96
C VAL A 534 36.34 8.50 5.89
N ILE A 535 37.43 9.26 5.69
CA ILE A 535 37.72 10.44 6.53
C ILE A 535 36.56 11.44 6.49
N ALA A 536 36.02 11.73 5.30
CA ALA A 536 34.89 12.63 5.12
C ALA A 536 33.60 12.08 5.76
N ALA A 537 33.38 10.77 5.71
CA ALA A 537 32.23 10.13 6.34
C ALA A 537 32.37 10.08 7.86
N THR A 538 33.54 9.73 8.40
CA THR A 538 33.87 9.81 9.83
C THR A 538 33.68 11.24 10.33
N TRP A 539 34.16 12.24 9.57
CA TRP A 539 33.95 13.65 9.85
C TRP A 539 32.48 14.06 9.87
N LYS A 540 31.70 13.60 8.88
CA LYS A 540 30.26 13.90 8.76
C LYS A 540 29.47 13.29 9.92
N VAL A 541 29.79 12.05 10.29
CA VAL A 541 29.18 11.37 11.45
C VAL A 541 29.54 12.08 12.75
N LEU A 542 30.80 12.52 12.90
CA LEU A 542 31.25 13.29 14.05
C LEU A 542 30.56 14.66 14.14
N SER A 543 30.44 15.37 13.01
CA SER A 543 29.87 16.72 12.96
C SER A 543 28.37 16.74 13.19
N ASN A 544 27.65 15.72 12.72
CA ASN A 544 26.19 15.62 12.84
C ASN A 544 25.74 14.65 13.94
N LYS A 545 26.61 14.29 14.88
CA LYS A 545 26.33 13.30 15.95
C LYS A 545 25.04 13.60 16.73
N GLU A 546 24.74 14.86 16.99
CA GLU A 546 23.53 15.27 17.73
C GLU A 546 22.26 15.32 16.86
N GLN A 547 22.39 15.34 15.53
CA GLN A 547 21.26 15.30 14.59
C GLN A 547 20.79 13.88 14.29
N PHE A 548 21.65 12.88 14.52
CA PHE A 548 21.31 11.48 14.26
C PHE A 548 20.57 10.82 15.42
N ASP A 549 19.51 10.09 15.09
CA ASP A 549 18.90 9.15 16.03
C ASP A 549 19.90 8.04 16.41
N LYS A 550 19.74 7.48 17.62
CA LYS A 550 20.64 6.44 18.15
C LYS A 550 20.83 5.25 17.20
N ARG A 551 19.77 4.87 16.47
CA ARG A 551 19.81 3.76 15.51
C ARG A 551 20.65 4.12 14.27
N THR A 552 20.35 5.25 13.64
CA THR A 552 21.06 5.72 12.45
C THR A 552 22.54 5.98 12.74
N TYR A 553 22.85 6.54 13.92
CA TYR A 553 24.21 6.70 14.38
C TYR A 553 24.97 5.37 14.47
N ALA A 554 24.36 4.35 15.09
CA ALA A 554 24.97 3.02 15.22
C ALA A 554 25.13 2.31 13.87
N GLU A 555 24.19 2.49 12.93
CA GLU A 555 24.29 1.97 11.57
C GLU A 555 25.44 2.63 10.79
N ASN A 556 25.55 3.96 10.85
CA ASN A 556 26.65 4.71 10.21
C ASN A 556 28.01 4.33 10.79
N LEU A 557 28.13 4.20 12.13
CA LEU A 557 29.38 3.80 12.78
C LEU A 557 29.80 2.38 12.36
N ARG A 558 28.85 1.43 12.29
CA ARG A 558 29.13 0.08 11.82
C ARG A 558 29.59 0.08 10.36
N ALA A 559 28.97 0.90 9.51
CA ALA A 559 29.38 1.03 8.12
C ALA A 559 30.84 1.53 8.03
N LEU A 560 31.20 2.56 8.80
CA LEU A 560 32.57 3.10 8.86
C LEU A 560 33.59 2.05 9.32
N VAL A 561 33.30 1.30 10.40
CA VAL A 561 34.18 0.23 10.88
C VAL A 561 34.39 -0.83 9.79
N LEU A 562 33.32 -1.23 9.09
CA LEU A 562 33.38 -2.23 8.04
C LEU A 562 34.17 -1.73 6.82
N THR A 563 33.98 -0.46 6.42
CA THR A 563 34.71 0.12 5.28
C THR A 563 36.19 0.30 5.61
N GLU A 564 36.54 0.83 6.78
CA GLU A 564 37.93 1.00 7.20
C GLU A 564 38.62 -0.36 7.38
N GLY A 565 37.94 -1.33 8.01
CA GLY A 565 38.44 -2.69 8.15
C GLY A 565 38.66 -3.40 6.81
N ARG A 566 37.86 -3.09 5.79
CA ARG A 566 38.05 -3.59 4.41
C ARG A 566 39.26 -2.91 3.75
N LEU A 567 39.36 -1.59 3.77
CA LEU A 567 40.48 -0.84 3.19
C LEU A 567 41.82 -1.28 3.79
N LYS A 568 41.83 -1.54 5.10
CA LYS A 568 42.97 -2.14 5.80
C LYS A 568 43.41 -3.46 5.17
N GLN A 569 42.47 -4.38 4.91
CA GLN A 569 42.78 -5.68 4.31
C GLN A 569 43.28 -5.52 2.88
N GLU A 570 42.68 -4.62 2.09
CA GLU A 570 43.08 -4.33 0.72
C GLU A 570 44.52 -3.79 0.65
N ALA A 571 44.85 -2.79 1.47
CA ALA A 571 46.19 -2.27 1.59
C ALA A 571 47.20 -3.36 2.01
N LYS A 572 46.81 -4.24 2.94
CA LYS A 572 47.64 -5.36 3.40
C LYS A 572 47.89 -6.38 2.30
N THR A 573 46.86 -6.79 1.56
CA THR A 573 47.00 -7.76 0.48
C THR A 573 47.88 -7.23 -0.64
N LEU A 574 47.72 -5.95 -1.00
CA LEU A 574 48.59 -5.29 -1.97
C LEU A 574 50.04 -5.28 -1.50
N ALA A 575 50.29 -4.93 -0.23
CA ALA A 575 51.63 -4.95 0.34
C ALA A 575 52.28 -6.35 0.29
N GLU A 576 51.53 -7.40 0.63
CA GLU A 576 52.00 -8.79 0.59
C GLU A 576 52.30 -9.26 -0.84
N GLN A 577 51.43 -8.94 -1.79
CA GLN A 577 51.63 -9.30 -3.20
C GLN A 577 52.82 -8.54 -3.82
N ILE A 578 52.99 -7.25 -3.51
CA ILE A 578 54.17 -6.47 -3.92
C ILE A 578 55.45 -7.10 -3.33
N LYS A 579 55.41 -7.51 -2.07
CA LYS A 579 56.55 -8.18 -1.40
C LYS A 579 56.89 -9.54 -2.01
N GLN A 580 55.89 -10.32 -2.44
CA GLN A 580 56.10 -11.58 -3.16
C GLN A 580 56.76 -11.34 -4.52
N ARG A 581 56.32 -10.32 -5.27
CA ARG A 581 56.94 -9.95 -6.55
C ARG A 581 58.33 -9.34 -6.37
N MET A 582 58.59 -8.62 -5.28
CA MET A 582 59.92 -8.10 -4.94
C MET A 582 60.96 -9.22 -4.80
N GLN A 583 60.60 -10.41 -4.28
CA GLN A 583 61.54 -11.54 -4.21
C GLN A 583 62.03 -12.02 -5.59
N VAL A 584 61.29 -11.69 -6.66
CA VAL A 584 61.62 -12.05 -8.03
C VAL A 584 62.52 -10.99 -8.70
N PHE A 585 62.35 -9.70 -8.36
CA PHE A 585 62.97 -8.59 -9.10
C PHE A 585 64.00 -7.75 -8.32
N GLY A 586 64.05 -7.83 -6.98
CA GLY A 586 65.12 -7.24 -6.15
C GLY A 586 65.21 -5.71 -6.08
N ASP A 587 64.15 -4.97 -6.40
CA ASP A 587 64.16 -3.50 -6.45
C ASP A 587 63.93 -2.83 -5.06
N GLU A 588 64.80 -1.89 -4.67
CA GLU A 588 64.72 -1.12 -3.42
C GLU A 588 63.46 -0.22 -3.39
N MET A 589 63.00 0.26 -4.55
CA MET A 589 61.81 1.11 -4.65
C MET A 589 60.53 0.31 -4.41
N LEU A 590 60.45 -0.95 -4.85
CA LEU A 590 59.34 -1.85 -4.54
C LEU A 590 59.27 -2.20 -3.05
N LYS A 591 60.43 -2.31 -2.39
CA LYS A 591 60.51 -2.50 -0.94
C LYS A 591 59.83 -1.33 -0.22
N LYS A 592 60.21 -0.09 -0.56
CA LYS A 592 59.61 1.14 0.00
C LYS A 592 58.11 1.23 -0.30
N LEU A 593 57.68 0.85 -1.50
CA LEU A 593 56.26 0.80 -1.87
C LEU A 593 55.48 -0.17 -0.96
N SER A 594 56.00 -1.38 -0.74
CA SER A 594 55.38 -2.36 0.16
C SER A 594 55.37 -1.89 1.62
N GLU A 595 56.39 -1.15 2.06
CA GLU A 595 56.46 -0.58 3.41
C GLU A 595 55.37 0.47 3.61
N PHE A 596 55.15 1.37 2.64
CA PHE A 596 54.08 2.37 2.71
C PHE A 596 52.67 1.74 2.77
N PHE A 597 52.38 0.71 1.96
CA PHE A 597 51.08 0.02 2.04
C PHE A 597 50.91 -0.74 3.37
N ASN A 598 51.97 -1.34 3.91
CA ASN A 598 51.92 -1.96 5.23
C ASN A 598 51.67 -0.93 6.34
N GLN A 599 52.36 0.21 6.32
CA GLN A 599 52.13 1.30 7.29
C GLN A 599 50.73 1.89 7.16
N ALA A 600 50.22 2.06 5.94
CA ALA A 600 48.84 2.48 5.70
C ALA A 600 47.85 1.49 6.33
N SER A 601 48.06 0.19 6.13
CA SER A 601 47.24 -0.87 6.75
C SER A 601 47.30 -0.85 8.28
N GLU A 602 48.49 -0.68 8.88
CA GLU A 602 48.62 -0.56 10.34
C GLU A 602 47.84 0.65 10.88
N LYS A 603 47.93 1.80 10.21
CA LYS A 603 47.19 3.01 10.59
C LYS A 603 45.68 2.87 10.39
N MET A 604 45.21 2.25 9.31
CA MET A 604 43.78 1.90 9.16
C MET A 604 43.31 0.93 10.26
N GLY A 605 44.17 0.02 10.72
CA GLY A 605 43.88 -0.87 11.85
C GLY A 605 43.77 -0.13 13.19
N GLU A 606 44.61 0.87 13.42
CA GLU A 606 44.49 1.78 14.57
C GLU A 606 43.15 2.55 14.50
N ALA A 607 42.81 3.11 13.33
CA ALA A 607 41.55 3.82 13.09
C ALA A 607 40.32 2.93 13.34
N GLU A 608 40.29 1.74 12.75
CA GLU A 608 39.24 0.73 12.94
C GLU A 608 39.03 0.45 14.44
N SER A 609 40.11 0.31 15.21
CA SER A 609 40.03 0.04 16.65
C SER A 609 39.40 1.20 17.45
N TRP A 610 39.62 2.44 17.04
CA TRP A 610 39.01 3.62 17.65
C TRP A 610 37.54 3.78 17.24
N LEU A 611 37.22 3.53 15.97
CA LEU A 611 35.84 3.49 15.47
C LEU A 611 35.01 2.43 16.23
N MET A 612 35.56 1.24 16.47
CA MET A 612 34.92 0.20 17.27
C MET A 612 34.63 0.63 18.72
N LYS A 613 35.40 1.57 19.27
CA LYS A 613 35.24 2.13 20.63
C LYS A 613 34.32 3.36 20.68
N ASP A 614 33.66 3.71 19.58
CA ASP A 614 32.86 4.94 19.45
C ASP A 614 33.68 6.23 19.72
N ARG A 615 34.96 6.23 19.31
CA ARG A 615 35.93 7.31 19.49
C ARG A 615 36.30 7.91 18.13
N LEU A 616 35.33 8.55 17.48
CA LEU A 616 35.45 9.12 16.13
C LEU A 616 36.55 10.19 16.02
N THR A 617 36.71 11.04 17.04
CA THR A 617 37.74 12.10 17.05
C THR A 617 39.14 11.49 17.06
N GLU A 618 39.35 10.44 17.85
CA GLU A 618 40.61 9.72 17.95
C GLU A 618 40.89 8.84 16.72
N ALA A 619 39.86 8.43 15.98
CA ALA A 619 40.00 7.68 14.72
C ALA A 619 40.50 8.55 13.55
N LEU A 620 40.12 9.84 13.50
CA LEU A 620 40.48 10.73 12.39
C LEU A 620 42.00 10.91 12.21
N SER A 621 42.78 10.92 13.29
CA SER A 621 44.25 11.07 13.22
C SER A 621 44.91 9.88 12.50
N PRO A 622 44.68 8.60 12.90
CA PRO A 622 45.20 7.45 12.17
C PRO A 622 44.61 7.30 10.76
N GLU A 623 43.32 7.65 10.51
CA GLU A 623 42.77 7.64 9.14
C GLU A 623 43.53 8.60 8.21
N ARG A 624 43.86 9.82 8.70
CA ARG A 624 44.67 10.81 7.98
C ARG A 624 46.12 10.35 7.80
N ALA A 625 46.70 9.71 8.80
CA ALA A 625 48.05 9.14 8.69
C ALA A 625 48.09 8.02 7.63
N ALA A 626 47.07 7.16 7.57
CA ALA A 626 46.95 6.14 6.53
C ALA A 626 46.87 6.77 5.13
N LEU A 627 46.08 7.82 4.96
CA LEU A 627 46.01 8.58 3.71
C LEU A 627 47.38 9.16 3.31
N GLN A 628 48.17 9.65 4.26
CA GLN A 628 49.52 10.16 3.99
C GLN A 628 50.41 9.07 3.40
N GLU A 629 50.40 7.88 4.01
CA GLU A 629 51.22 6.75 3.52
C GLU A 629 50.79 6.28 2.14
N LEU A 630 49.48 6.30 1.85
CA LEU A 630 48.98 6.05 0.49
C LEU A 630 49.46 7.12 -0.50
N LEU A 631 49.38 8.41 -0.17
CA LEU A 631 49.86 9.49 -1.05
C LEU A 631 51.37 9.42 -1.30
N LYS A 632 52.17 9.05 -0.29
CA LYS A 632 53.60 8.76 -0.47
C LYS A 632 53.82 7.61 -1.43
N ALA A 633 53.08 6.52 -1.29
CA ALA A 633 53.13 5.39 -2.22
C ALA A 633 52.72 5.77 -3.66
N GLU A 634 51.75 6.67 -3.85
CA GLU A 634 51.39 7.18 -5.20
C GLU A 634 52.57 7.92 -5.83
N SER A 635 53.20 8.79 -5.04
CA SER A 635 54.33 9.59 -5.50
C SER A 635 55.52 8.71 -5.90
N LEU A 636 55.77 7.65 -5.14
CA LEU A 636 56.82 6.67 -5.41
C LEU A 636 56.50 5.83 -6.65
N PHE A 637 55.23 5.42 -6.83
CA PHE A 637 54.79 4.69 -8.02
C PHE A 637 54.93 5.54 -9.30
N LYS A 638 54.56 6.82 -9.25
CA LYS A 638 54.79 7.75 -10.37
C LYS A 638 56.27 7.93 -10.66
N GLU A 639 57.13 7.95 -9.64
CA GLU A 639 58.57 7.99 -9.82
C GLU A 639 59.10 6.73 -10.50
N LEU A 640 58.61 5.54 -10.12
CA LEU A 640 58.89 4.28 -10.80
C LEU A 640 58.49 4.33 -12.28
N GLN A 641 57.27 4.79 -12.57
CA GLN A 641 56.77 4.89 -13.94
C GLN A 641 57.63 5.85 -14.80
N VAL A 642 58.06 6.98 -14.23
CA VAL A 642 58.91 7.96 -14.93
C VAL A 642 60.34 7.46 -15.09
N ALA A 643 60.91 6.82 -14.06
CA ALA A 643 62.27 6.28 -14.08
C ALA A 643 62.42 5.18 -15.14
N TYR A 644 61.43 4.30 -15.25
CA TYR A 644 61.44 3.20 -16.21
C TYR A 644 60.92 3.61 -17.60
N GLY A 645 59.93 4.51 -17.68
CA GLY A 645 59.36 5.01 -18.94
C GLY A 645 60.27 5.95 -19.75
N SER A 646 61.33 6.50 -19.16
CA SER A 646 62.27 7.41 -19.83
C SER A 646 63.53 6.74 -20.39
N SER A 647 63.69 5.40 -20.25
CA SER A 647 64.95 4.72 -20.55
C SER A 647 64.90 3.89 -21.85
N ASN A 648 65.29 4.51 -22.98
CA ASN A 648 65.42 3.84 -24.28
C ASN A 648 66.73 3.04 -24.38
N SER A 649 66.97 2.12 -23.44
CA SER A 649 68.21 1.33 -23.34
C SER A 649 67.96 -0.17 -23.62
N PRO A 650 68.81 -0.87 -24.41
CA PRO A 650 68.53 -2.22 -24.93
C PRO A 650 68.33 -3.35 -23.89
N ASN A 651 68.56 -3.07 -22.60
CA ASN A 651 68.45 -4.03 -21.50
C ASN A 651 67.15 -3.88 -20.67
N SER A 652 66.17 -3.10 -21.13
CA SER A 652 64.97 -2.69 -20.36
C SER A 652 63.80 -3.69 -20.34
N ARG A 653 63.87 -4.83 -21.05
CA ARG A 653 62.76 -5.80 -21.14
C ARG A 653 62.33 -6.43 -19.80
N SER A 654 63.20 -6.45 -18.79
CA SER A 654 62.85 -6.93 -17.44
C SER A 654 62.09 -5.90 -16.61
N SER A 655 62.33 -4.61 -16.84
CA SER A 655 61.74 -3.50 -16.09
C SER A 655 60.34 -3.13 -16.61
N GLU A 656 60.12 -3.27 -17.91
CA GLU A 656 58.80 -3.08 -18.53
C GLU A 656 57.79 -4.16 -18.07
N ARG A 657 58.23 -5.43 -18.02
CA ARG A 657 57.43 -6.53 -17.45
C ARG A 657 57.05 -6.32 -15.99
N LEU A 658 57.90 -5.65 -15.21
CA LEU A 658 57.62 -5.38 -13.79
C LEU A 658 56.50 -4.35 -13.62
N LEU A 659 56.46 -3.31 -14.48
CA LEU A 659 55.37 -2.34 -14.49
C LEU A 659 54.06 -2.98 -14.96
N ASP A 660 54.10 -3.78 -16.03
CA ASP A 660 52.93 -4.53 -16.53
C ASP A 660 52.40 -5.51 -15.47
N ASP A 661 53.28 -6.25 -14.78
CA ASP A 661 52.94 -7.20 -13.73
C ASP A 661 52.27 -6.54 -12.51
N LEU A 662 52.73 -5.33 -12.15
CA LEU A 662 52.13 -4.55 -11.07
C LEU A 662 50.79 -3.98 -11.51
N GLU A 663 50.69 -3.49 -12.73
CA GLU A 663 49.44 -3.03 -13.32
C GLU A 663 48.40 -4.14 -13.38
N GLU A 664 48.75 -5.35 -13.83
CA GLU A 664 47.87 -6.53 -13.83
C GLU A 664 47.43 -6.92 -12.42
N LEU A 665 48.32 -6.84 -11.43
CA LEU A 665 47.97 -7.09 -10.03
C LEU A 665 46.90 -6.10 -9.54
N PHE A 666 47.09 -4.82 -9.84
CA PHE A 666 46.17 -3.77 -9.42
C PHE A 666 44.81 -3.87 -10.14
N THR A 667 44.79 -4.18 -11.44
CA THR A 667 43.54 -4.36 -12.20
C THR A 667 42.77 -5.59 -11.76
N LEU A 668 43.46 -6.71 -11.47
CA LEU A 668 42.82 -7.94 -11.03
C LEU A 668 42.17 -7.80 -9.65
N GLU A 669 42.82 -7.09 -8.71
CA GLU A 669 42.19 -6.79 -7.43
C GLU A 669 41.02 -5.81 -7.62
N MET A 670 41.11 -4.87 -8.58
CA MET A 670 40.02 -3.95 -8.90
C MET A 670 38.78 -4.62 -9.50
N ASP A 671 38.94 -5.58 -10.41
CA ASP A 671 37.80 -6.32 -10.98
C ASP A 671 37.09 -7.17 -9.93
N LYS A 672 37.86 -7.75 -9.00
CA LYS A 672 37.31 -8.42 -7.81
C LYS A 672 36.53 -7.44 -6.93
N LEU A 673 36.98 -6.19 -6.80
CA LEU A 673 36.31 -5.12 -6.06
C LEU A 673 35.04 -4.61 -6.74
N LYS A 674 35.07 -4.39 -8.06
CA LYS A 674 33.91 -3.93 -8.84
C LYS A 674 32.73 -4.91 -8.71
N ASN A 675 33.02 -6.21 -8.78
CA ASN A 675 32.02 -7.26 -8.58
C ASN A 675 31.46 -7.29 -7.14
N GLN A 676 32.26 -6.94 -6.13
CA GLN A 676 31.80 -6.81 -4.73
C GLN A 676 31.05 -5.50 -4.45
N TYR A 677 31.32 -4.43 -5.18
CA TYR A 677 30.65 -3.13 -5.03
C TYR A 677 29.30 -3.11 -5.77
N GLU A 678 29.20 -3.77 -6.92
CA GLU A 678 27.92 -3.95 -7.65
C GLU A 678 26.92 -4.81 -6.88
N THR A 679 27.39 -5.71 -6.02
CA THR A 679 26.54 -6.55 -5.17
C THR A 679 26.03 -5.82 -3.91
N LEU A 680 26.68 -4.73 -3.49
CA LEU A 680 26.42 -4.01 -2.22
C LEU A 680 26.02 -2.53 -2.34
N ALA A 681 25.72 -2.01 -3.54
CA ALA A 681 25.25 -0.62 -3.73
C ALA A 681 23.71 -0.50 -3.93
N PRO A 682 22.87 -0.56 -2.88
CA PRO A 682 21.42 -0.45 -2.99
C PRO A 682 20.90 0.98 -3.23
N SER A 683 21.70 2.04 -3.00
CA SER A 683 21.17 3.42 -2.94
C SER A 683 20.98 4.10 -4.30
N ARG A 684 21.80 3.84 -5.32
CA ARG A 684 21.73 4.58 -6.61
C ARG A 684 20.60 4.12 -7.56
N ARG A 685 20.07 2.89 -7.43
CA ARG A 685 18.94 2.40 -8.26
C ARG A 685 17.58 2.75 -7.66
N GLY A 686 17.44 2.68 -6.34
CA GLY A 686 16.21 3.07 -5.63
C GLY A 686 15.82 4.53 -5.89
N ASP A 687 16.80 5.44 -5.93
CA ASP A 687 16.55 6.86 -6.23
C ASP A 687 16.03 7.10 -7.65
N ARG A 688 16.52 6.34 -8.65
CA ARG A 688 16.08 6.48 -10.05
C ARG A 688 14.64 5.99 -10.22
N ASP A 689 14.30 4.85 -9.64
CA ASP A 689 12.94 4.32 -9.69
C ASP A 689 11.95 5.16 -8.86
N ALA A 690 12.39 5.72 -7.72
CA ALA A 690 11.62 6.69 -6.95
C ALA A 690 11.34 7.99 -7.73
N GLN A 691 12.32 8.45 -8.53
CA GLN A 691 12.16 9.63 -9.40
C GLN A 691 11.21 9.35 -10.58
N MET A 692 11.26 8.17 -11.21
CA MET A 692 10.30 7.78 -12.25
C MET A 692 8.87 7.65 -11.70
N ASP A 693 8.72 7.17 -10.46
CA ASP A 693 7.43 7.13 -9.77
C ASP A 693 6.92 8.53 -9.39
N ALA A 694 7.82 9.45 -9.04
CA ALA A 694 7.48 10.85 -8.83
C ALA A 694 6.97 11.50 -10.12
N ILE A 695 7.61 11.23 -11.27
CA ILE A 695 7.15 11.69 -12.59
C ILE A 695 5.76 11.13 -12.91
N ARG A 696 5.53 9.82 -12.69
CA ARG A 696 4.22 9.20 -12.90
C ARG A 696 3.12 9.85 -12.05
N ARG A 697 3.40 10.10 -10.77
CA ARG A 697 2.46 10.76 -9.85
C ARG A 697 2.13 12.19 -10.32
N LYS A 698 3.14 12.94 -10.73
CA LYS A 698 2.94 14.29 -11.28
C LYS A 698 2.12 14.26 -12.57
N LEU A 699 2.36 13.31 -13.48
CA LEU A 699 1.53 13.16 -14.70
C LEU A 699 0.06 12.88 -14.38
N LYS A 700 -0.20 12.01 -13.39
CA LYS A 700 -1.57 11.73 -12.91
C LYS A 700 -2.22 12.96 -12.31
N GLU A 701 -1.51 13.67 -11.44
CA GLU A 701 -1.99 14.91 -10.82
C GLU A 701 -2.32 15.99 -11.86
N LEU A 702 -1.45 16.15 -12.87
CA LEU A 702 -1.67 17.07 -13.98
C LEU A 702 -2.89 16.69 -14.83
N ALA A 703 -3.11 15.39 -15.08
CA ALA A 703 -4.29 14.92 -15.79
C ALA A 703 -5.58 15.22 -15.01
N GLU A 704 -5.60 14.97 -13.70
CA GLU A 704 -6.73 15.28 -12.82
C GLU A 704 -7.00 16.79 -12.72
N ARG A 705 -5.95 17.62 -12.65
CA ARG A 705 -6.09 19.09 -12.66
C ARG A 705 -6.63 19.59 -14.01
N GLN A 706 -6.14 19.06 -15.13
CA GLN A 706 -6.65 19.40 -16.46
C GLN A 706 -8.13 19.02 -16.60
N GLN A 707 -8.54 17.88 -16.03
CA GLN A 707 -9.94 17.48 -16.01
C GLN A 707 -10.83 18.51 -15.29
N ARG A 708 -10.42 18.98 -14.11
CA ARG A 708 -11.18 20.03 -13.37
C ARG A 708 -11.29 21.33 -14.16
N ILE A 709 -10.25 21.72 -14.89
CA ILE A 709 -10.31 22.92 -15.75
C ILE A 709 -11.24 22.71 -16.93
N ASN A 710 -11.25 21.52 -17.52
CA ASN A 710 -12.19 21.18 -18.60
C ASN A 710 -13.64 21.26 -18.08
N GLU A 711 -13.91 20.72 -16.89
CA GLU A 711 -15.23 20.78 -16.24
C GLU A 711 -15.66 22.22 -15.96
N GLN A 712 -14.77 23.07 -15.45
CA GLN A 712 -15.03 24.50 -15.25
C GLN A 712 -15.27 25.24 -16.58
N ALA A 713 -14.51 24.93 -17.63
CA ALA A 713 -14.72 25.51 -18.95
C ALA A 713 -16.06 25.09 -19.57
N LEU A 714 -16.49 23.83 -19.36
CA LEU A 714 -17.81 23.34 -19.76
C LEU A 714 -18.95 24.02 -19.00
N GLN A 715 -18.77 24.31 -17.71
CA GLN A 715 -19.73 25.08 -16.90
C GLN A 715 -19.84 26.54 -17.37
N LEU A 716 -18.72 27.16 -17.74
CA LEU A 716 -18.70 28.51 -18.33
C LEU A 716 -19.37 28.55 -19.71
N ALA A 717 -19.22 27.49 -20.51
CA ALA A 717 -19.85 27.38 -21.84
C ALA A 717 -21.37 27.15 -21.78
N THR A 718 -21.89 26.57 -20.70
CA THR A 718 -23.32 26.23 -20.56
C THR A 718 -24.18 27.34 -19.94
N GLY A 719 -23.58 28.51 -19.65
CA GLY A 719 -24.33 29.75 -19.43
C GLY A 719 -25.16 29.83 -18.15
N GLN A 720 -24.85 29.05 -17.11
CA GLN A 720 -25.42 29.32 -15.79
C GLN A 720 -24.75 30.56 -15.17
N PRO A 721 -25.51 31.58 -14.72
CA PRO A 721 -24.93 32.79 -14.16
C PRO A 721 -24.36 32.50 -12.76
N ALA A 722 -23.07 32.17 -12.71
CA ALA A 722 -22.31 32.30 -11.47
C ALA A 722 -22.10 33.79 -11.21
N LEU A 723 -22.60 34.29 -10.07
CA LEU A 723 -22.33 35.63 -9.56
C LEU A 723 -20.82 35.76 -9.22
N SER A 724 -19.98 36.05 -10.20
CA SER A 724 -18.70 36.76 -10.04
C SER A 724 -17.94 36.82 -11.37
N GLY A 725 -17.63 38.03 -11.84
CA GLY A 725 -16.87 38.29 -13.06
C GLY A 725 -15.36 37.99 -12.96
N GLY A 726 -14.96 36.86 -12.38
CA GLY A 726 -13.55 36.51 -12.13
C GLY A 726 -13.07 35.14 -12.61
N GLY A 727 -13.97 34.24 -13.06
CA GLY A 727 -13.64 32.83 -13.30
C GLY A 727 -12.70 32.54 -14.48
N SER A 728 -12.67 33.38 -15.51
CA SER A 728 -11.81 33.17 -16.69
C SER A 728 -10.33 33.49 -16.43
N GLY A 729 -10.03 34.45 -15.54
CA GLY A 729 -8.67 34.79 -15.13
C GLY A 729 -7.98 33.66 -14.37
N GLN A 730 -8.71 33.01 -13.47
CA GLN A 730 -8.19 31.93 -12.63
C GLN A 730 -7.92 30.65 -13.43
N SER A 731 -8.79 30.29 -14.38
CA SER A 731 -8.57 29.14 -15.26
C SER A 731 -7.40 29.36 -16.23
N MET A 732 -7.20 30.59 -16.74
CA MET A 732 -6.03 30.94 -17.55
C MET A 732 -4.71 30.84 -16.74
N GLN A 733 -4.70 31.29 -15.49
CA GLN A 733 -3.51 31.21 -14.65
C GLN A 733 -3.17 29.76 -14.27
N ALA A 734 -4.18 28.95 -13.96
CA ALA A 734 -4.01 27.51 -13.71
C ALA A 734 -3.47 26.78 -14.95
N GLN A 735 -3.98 27.09 -16.14
CA GLN A 735 -3.49 26.52 -17.41
C GLN A 735 -2.02 26.92 -17.69
N ALA A 736 -1.63 28.17 -17.38
CA ALA A 736 -0.26 28.64 -17.55
C ALA A 736 0.73 28.01 -16.56
N GLN A 737 0.31 27.76 -15.32
CA GLN A 737 1.11 27.05 -14.31
C GLN A 737 1.35 25.59 -14.71
N MET A 738 0.31 24.88 -15.18
CA MET A 738 0.47 23.50 -15.66
C MET A 738 1.42 23.38 -16.85
N MET A 739 1.42 24.33 -17.78
CA MET A 739 2.40 24.31 -18.88
C MET A 739 3.84 24.40 -18.37
N LYS A 740 4.11 25.19 -17.32
CA LYS A 740 5.43 25.25 -16.69
C LYS A 740 5.79 23.92 -16.00
N GLU A 741 4.84 23.31 -15.31
CA GLU A 741 5.03 22.02 -14.64
C GLU A 741 5.30 20.88 -15.64
N VAL A 742 4.63 20.86 -16.80
CA VAL A 742 4.88 19.90 -17.90
C VAL A 742 6.26 20.15 -18.54
N GLU A 743 6.67 21.40 -18.72
CA GLU A 743 7.99 21.79 -19.23
C GLU A 743 9.11 21.38 -18.25
N GLU A 744 8.92 21.55 -16.95
CA GLU A 744 9.84 21.07 -15.92
C GLU A 744 9.93 19.55 -15.89
N LEU A 745 8.81 18.84 -16.03
CA LEU A 745 8.79 17.38 -16.14
C LEU A 745 9.59 16.90 -17.35
N LYS A 746 9.45 17.56 -18.50
CA LYS A 746 10.25 17.28 -19.71
C LYS A 746 11.76 17.43 -19.43
N ARG A 747 12.16 18.51 -18.76
CA ARG A 747 13.57 18.75 -18.39
C ARG A 747 14.09 17.78 -17.34
N GLN A 748 13.27 17.38 -16.37
CA GLN A 748 13.61 16.36 -15.38
C GLN A 748 13.84 15.01 -16.05
N LEU A 749 12.98 14.64 -17.00
CA LEU A 749 13.12 13.43 -17.80
C LEU A 749 14.43 13.43 -18.60
N GLU A 750 14.85 14.58 -19.12
CA GLU A 750 16.10 14.75 -19.88
C GLU A 750 17.36 14.59 -19.00
N ARG A 751 17.35 15.10 -17.77
CA ARG A 751 18.47 14.97 -16.80
C ARG A 751 18.66 13.54 -16.31
N LEU A 752 17.56 12.80 -16.16
CA LEU A 752 17.54 11.43 -15.66
C LEU A 752 18.08 10.39 -16.68
N SER A 753 18.22 10.75 -17.96
CA SER A 753 18.28 9.78 -19.07
C SER A 753 19.62 9.63 -19.80
N ARG A 754 20.78 9.83 -19.14
CA ARG A 754 22.09 9.68 -19.82
C ARG A 754 22.40 8.24 -20.29
N ASP A 755 21.68 7.22 -19.80
CA ASP A 755 21.98 5.79 -20.03
C ASP A 755 20.81 4.91 -20.58
N GLN A 756 19.72 5.48 -21.15
CA GLN A 756 18.56 4.69 -21.64
C GLN A 756 18.56 4.43 -23.17
N PRO A 757 17.87 3.37 -23.66
CA PRO A 757 17.67 3.14 -25.09
C PRO A 757 16.84 4.27 -25.75
N GLU A 758 17.43 4.95 -26.73
CA GLU A 758 16.96 6.18 -27.41
C GLU A 758 15.52 6.13 -27.98
N ARG A 759 14.94 4.95 -28.24
CA ARG A 759 13.61 4.82 -28.89
C ARG A 759 12.43 5.12 -27.97
N GLU A 760 12.46 4.66 -26.72
CA GLU A 760 11.36 4.87 -25.76
C GLU A 760 11.32 6.32 -25.25
N LYS A 761 12.50 6.96 -25.17
CA LYS A 761 12.70 8.37 -24.81
C LYS A 761 12.00 9.32 -25.77
N ARG A 762 12.17 9.12 -27.08
CA ARG A 762 11.58 9.98 -28.11
C ARG A 762 10.06 9.94 -28.08
N ALA A 763 9.47 8.76 -27.90
CA ALA A 763 8.02 8.62 -27.85
C ALA A 763 7.37 9.37 -26.67
N LEU A 764 7.97 9.32 -25.46
CA LEU A 764 7.44 10.03 -24.29
C LEU A 764 7.67 11.55 -24.39
N GLN A 765 8.81 11.97 -24.97
CA GLN A 765 9.10 13.39 -25.21
C GLN A 765 8.14 13.99 -26.25
N GLU A 766 7.90 13.30 -27.37
CA GLU A 766 6.96 13.71 -28.40
C GLU A 766 5.54 13.85 -27.85
N GLN A 767 5.11 12.94 -26.96
CA GLN A 767 3.81 13.03 -26.30
C GLN A 767 3.68 14.24 -25.36
N LEU A 768 4.72 14.57 -24.58
CA LEU A 768 4.72 15.75 -23.72
C LEU A 768 4.75 17.06 -24.53
N GLU A 769 5.43 17.08 -25.67
CA GLU A 769 5.41 18.22 -26.60
C GLU A 769 4.03 18.43 -27.25
N GLN A 770 3.38 17.35 -27.67
CA GLN A 770 2.00 17.40 -28.18
C GLN A 770 1.03 17.88 -27.09
N THR A 771 1.25 17.49 -25.83
CA THR A 771 0.43 17.90 -24.69
C THR A 771 0.55 19.41 -24.48
N LEU A 772 1.77 19.94 -24.48
CA LEU A 772 2.04 21.39 -24.39
C LEU A 772 1.38 22.15 -25.55
N THR A 773 1.36 21.57 -26.75
CA THR A 773 0.73 22.18 -27.93
C THR A 773 -0.79 22.27 -27.78
N GLU A 774 -1.45 21.21 -27.30
CA GLU A 774 -2.90 21.24 -27.05
C GLU A 774 -3.27 22.14 -25.85
N MET A 775 -2.41 22.23 -24.82
CA MET A 775 -2.59 23.17 -23.71
C MET A 775 -2.41 24.64 -24.14
N LYS A 776 -1.51 24.93 -25.09
CA LYS A 776 -1.40 26.28 -25.69
C LYS A 776 -2.65 26.66 -26.46
N LYS A 777 -3.21 25.72 -27.25
CA LYS A 777 -4.47 25.93 -27.98
C LYS A 777 -5.66 26.13 -27.04
N SER A 778 -5.73 25.42 -25.91
CA SER A 778 -6.81 25.64 -24.93
C SER A 778 -6.71 27.02 -24.29
N LEU A 779 -5.49 27.48 -23.94
CA LEU A 779 -5.26 28.82 -23.40
C LEU A 779 -5.63 29.93 -24.40
N GLU A 780 -5.29 29.74 -25.68
CA GLU A 780 -5.63 30.69 -26.74
C GLU A 780 -7.15 30.81 -26.95
N LYS A 781 -7.86 29.67 -26.91
CA LYS A 781 -9.32 29.65 -27.00
C LYS A 781 -10.02 30.24 -25.77
N LEU A 782 -9.45 30.03 -24.58
CA LEU A 782 -9.91 30.71 -23.35
C LEU A 782 -9.74 32.23 -23.45
N ARG A 783 -8.64 32.71 -24.05
CA ARG A 783 -8.43 34.14 -24.32
C ARG A 783 -9.42 34.71 -25.32
N GLN A 784 -9.87 33.89 -26.26
CA GLN A 784 -10.91 34.24 -27.24
C GLN A 784 -12.34 34.07 -26.68
N ASN A 785 -12.48 33.74 -25.39
CA ASN A 785 -13.75 33.53 -24.70
C ASN A 785 -14.59 32.36 -25.26
N ASP A 786 -13.97 31.42 -25.98
CA ASP A 786 -14.59 30.20 -26.50
C ASP A 786 -14.32 29.02 -25.54
N ALA A 787 -15.09 28.98 -24.46
CA ALA A 787 -14.93 28.00 -23.39
C ALA A 787 -15.24 26.55 -23.85
N GLY A 788 -16.13 26.37 -24.83
CA GLY A 788 -16.47 25.06 -25.38
C GLY A 788 -15.34 24.48 -26.23
N ALA A 789 -14.75 25.29 -27.13
CA ALA A 789 -13.61 24.84 -27.92
C ALA A 789 -12.34 24.67 -27.07
N ALA A 790 -12.20 25.45 -26.00
CA ALA A 790 -11.12 25.32 -25.03
C ALA A 790 -11.20 24.00 -24.25
N ALA A 791 -12.38 23.62 -23.76
CA ALA A 791 -12.61 22.34 -23.10
C ALA A 791 -12.28 21.16 -24.03
N GLY A 792 -12.58 21.27 -25.33
CA GLY A 792 -12.22 20.25 -26.33
C GLY A 792 -10.71 20.08 -26.52
N SER A 793 -9.93 21.16 -26.55
CA SER A 793 -8.46 21.09 -26.61
C SER A 793 -7.84 20.63 -25.28
N GLY A 794 -8.41 21.05 -24.15
CA GLY A 794 -8.00 20.60 -22.82
C GLY A 794 -8.29 19.11 -22.57
N ALA A 795 -9.37 18.56 -23.13
CA ALA A 795 -9.67 17.12 -23.08
C ALA A 795 -8.65 16.28 -23.87
N ARG A 796 -8.15 16.79 -25.00
CA ARG A 796 -7.08 16.13 -25.76
C ARG A 796 -5.76 16.15 -25.01
N ALA A 797 -5.42 17.28 -24.36
CA ALA A 797 -4.25 17.38 -23.50
C ALA A 797 -4.33 16.40 -22.32
N GLN A 798 -5.49 16.27 -21.68
CA GLN A 798 -5.72 15.28 -20.63
C GLN A 798 -5.50 13.84 -21.14
N GLN A 799 -6.07 13.50 -22.29
CA GLN A 799 -5.92 12.17 -22.87
C GLN A 799 -4.45 11.83 -23.18
N GLN A 800 -3.65 12.82 -23.58
CA GLN A 800 -2.21 12.62 -23.82
C GLN A 800 -1.42 12.44 -22.52
N LEU A 801 -1.74 13.17 -21.45
CA LEU A 801 -1.15 12.95 -20.12
C LEU A 801 -1.47 11.55 -19.59
N GLU A 802 -2.71 11.08 -19.75
CA GLU A 802 -3.11 9.73 -19.36
C GLU A 802 -2.38 8.65 -20.18
N ARG A 803 -2.16 8.88 -21.48
CA ARG A 803 -1.38 7.96 -22.34
C ARG A 803 0.09 7.91 -21.92
N ALA A 804 0.71 9.07 -21.65
CA ALA A 804 2.07 9.15 -21.16
C ALA A 804 2.23 8.41 -19.82
N GLN A 805 1.26 8.56 -18.91
CA GLN A 805 1.21 7.82 -17.65
C GLN A 805 1.12 6.31 -17.86
N ARG A 806 0.20 5.83 -18.72
CA ARG A 806 0.01 4.40 -19.01
C ARG A 806 1.23 3.79 -19.69
N GLN A 807 1.84 4.51 -20.63
CA GLN A 807 3.05 4.04 -21.30
C GLN A 807 4.19 3.85 -20.31
N LEU A 808 4.39 4.80 -19.40
CA LEU A 808 5.40 4.69 -18.35
C LEU A 808 5.12 3.51 -17.40
N GLN A 809 3.85 3.29 -17.06
CA GLN A 809 3.41 2.14 -16.26
C GLN A 809 3.68 0.80 -16.96
N ASN A 810 3.41 0.72 -18.27
CA ASN A 810 3.64 -0.50 -19.05
C ASN A 810 5.14 -0.81 -19.19
N THR A 811 5.99 0.20 -19.40
CA THR A 811 7.45 0.02 -19.45
C THR A 811 7.98 -0.50 -18.10
N GLN A 812 7.47 0.02 -16.99
CA GLN A 812 7.85 -0.47 -15.65
C GLN A 812 7.39 -1.92 -15.41
N GLN A 813 6.18 -2.29 -15.82
CA GLN A 813 5.67 -3.66 -15.71
C GLN A 813 6.44 -4.65 -16.61
N GLY A 814 6.83 -4.21 -17.81
CA GLY A 814 7.69 -4.98 -18.71
C GLY A 814 9.04 -5.32 -18.08
N ARG A 815 9.69 -4.35 -17.44
CA ARG A 815 10.97 -4.58 -16.73
C ARG A 815 10.84 -5.57 -15.59
N LEU A 816 9.81 -5.44 -14.75
CA LEU A 816 9.57 -6.39 -13.65
C LEU A 816 9.36 -7.81 -14.18
N ARG A 817 8.62 -7.96 -15.28
CA ARG A 817 8.43 -9.26 -15.94
C ARG A 817 9.76 -9.85 -16.42
N ASP A 818 10.61 -9.03 -17.02
CA ASP A 818 11.93 -9.45 -17.46
C ASP A 818 12.85 -9.81 -16.28
N HIS A 819 12.74 -9.12 -15.15
CA HIS A 819 13.43 -9.48 -13.90
C HIS A 819 12.94 -10.81 -13.33
N ILE A 820 11.62 -11.05 -13.26
CA ILE A 820 11.07 -12.34 -12.81
C ILE A 820 11.53 -13.47 -13.74
N ARG A 821 11.56 -13.23 -15.06
CA ARG A 821 12.06 -14.20 -16.04
C ARG A 821 13.55 -14.48 -15.90
N ALA A 822 14.36 -13.45 -15.66
CA ALA A 822 15.80 -13.59 -15.42
C ALA A 822 16.06 -14.39 -14.14
N ALA A 823 15.40 -14.04 -13.03
CA ALA A 823 15.49 -14.78 -11.78
C ALA A 823 15.03 -16.24 -11.93
N ARG A 824 13.97 -16.49 -12.70
CA ARG A 824 13.52 -17.85 -13.02
C ARG A 824 14.60 -18.64 -13.78
N LYS A 825 15.23 -18.03 -14.78
CA LYS A 825 16.29 -18.65 -15.58
C LYS A 825 17.53 -18.94 -14.73
N ASN A 826 17.92 -18.01 -13.85
CA ASN A 826 19.01 -18.20 -12.89
C ASN A 826 18.69 -19.36 -11.93
N MET A 827 17.47 -19.41 -11.38
CA MET A 827 17.03 -20.49 -10.49
C MET A 827 16.99 -21.86 -11.20
N GLU A 828 16.63 -21.89 -12.49
CA GLU A 828 16.66 -23.09 -13.33
C GLU A 828 18.10 -23.60 -13.51
N GLN A 829 19.07 -22.70 -13.76
CA GLN A 829 20.49 -23.06 -13.81
C GLN A 829 21.03 -23.59 -12.48
N ILE A 830 20.64 -22.97 -11.36
CA ILE A 830 21.02 -23.42 -10.01
C ILE A 830 20.46 -24.82 -9.72
N LEU A 831 19.19 -25.06 -10.08
CA LEU A 831 18.55 -26.37 -9.92
C LEU A 831 19.26 -27.44 -10.77
N ASP A 832 19.64 -27.13 -12.00
CA ASP A 832 20.37 -28.04 -12.88
C ASP A 832 21.75 -28.41 -12.31
N GLN A 833 22.48 -27.43 -11.77
CA GLN A 833 23.75 -27.68 -11.08
C GLN A 833 23.57 -28.57 -9.86
N GLN A 834 22.53 -28.34 -9.04
CA GLN A 834 22.22 -29.18 -7.89
C GLN A 834 21.87 -30.61 -8.30
N ASN A 835 21.10 -30.79 -9.38
CA ASN A 835 20.77 -32.12 -9.91
C ASN A 835 22.00 -32.88 -10.43
N GLN A 836 23.01 -32.17 -10.95
CA GLN A 836 24.29 -32.78 -11.33
C GLN A 836 25.09 -33.21 -10.09
N ILE A 837 25.14 -32.38 -9.06
CA ILE A 837 25.77 -32.68 -7.76
C ILE A 837 25.10 -33.90 -7.12
N GLU A 838 23.77 -33.98 -7.10
CA GLU A 838 23.01 -35.12 -6.57
C GLU A 838 23.38 -36.43 -7.30
N LYS A 839 23.47 -36.41 -8.64
CA LYS A 839 23.88 -37.57 -9.44
C LYS A 839 25.33 -37.98 -9.18
N GLU A 840 26.25 -37.03 -9.04
CA GLU A 840 27.67 -37.29 -8.75
C GLU A 840 27.85 -37.88 -7.33
N VAL A 841 27.13 -37.34 -6.33
CA VAL A 841 27.10 -37.87 -4.96
C VAL A 841 26.49 -39.28 -4.92
N GLN A 842 25.43 -39.54 -5.69
CA GLN A 842 24.82 -40.87 -5.79
C GLN A 842 25.75 -41.90 -6.45
N ARG A 843 26.56 -41.50 -7.44
CA ARG A 843 27.60 -42.35 -8.04
C ARG A 843 28.69 -42.66 -7.02
N LEU A 844 29.17 -41.65 -6.28
CA LEU A 844 30.16 -41.80 -5.22
C LEU A 844 29.68 -42.70 -4.06
N SER A 845 28.39 -42.65 -3.74
CA SER A 845 27.77 -43.48 -2.70
C SER A 845 27.60 -44.94 -3.12
N ARG A 846 27.55 -45.23 -4.43
CA ARG A 846 27.42 -46.60 -4.96
C ARG A 846 28.78 -47.27 -5.21
N SER A 847 29.84 -46.48 -5.33
CA SER A 847 31.21 -47.00 -5.40
C SER A 847 31.74 -47.27 -3.99
N ASP A 848 31.78 -48.53 -3.56
CA ASP A 848 32.30 -48.98 -2.25
C ASP A 848 33.82 -48.76 -2.03
N SER A 849 34.51 -48.05 -2.92
CA SER A 849 35.96 -47.81 -2.85
C SER A 849 36.26 -46.51 -2.10
N ALA A 850 36.18 -46.58 -0.76
CA ALA A 850 36.51 -45.49 0.16
C ALA A 850 38.00 -45.09 0.20
N ALA A 851 38.87 -45.65 -0.65
CA ALA A 851 40.33 -45.52 -0.52
C ALA A 851 41.10 -45.21 -1.82
N THR A 852 40.46 -44.68 -2.86
CA THR A 852 41.15 -44.29 -4.11
C THR A 852 41.36 -42.78 -4.17
N ARG A 853 42.56 -42.29 -4.52
CA ARG A 853 42.88 -40.84 -4.67
C ARG A 853 41.90 -40.10 -5.59
N SER A 854 41.29 -40.79 -6.55
CA SER A 854 40.26 -40.25 -7.45
C SER A 854 38.95 -39.90 -6.74
N ALA A 855 38.54 -40.67 -5.72
CA ALA A 855 37.34 -40.41 -4.94
C ALA A 855 37.51 -39.16 -4.06
N GLU A 856 38.69 -38.95 -3.47
CA GLU A 856 39.01 -37.76 -2.68
C GLU A 856 39.07 -36.48 -3.54
N ALA A 857 39.67 -36.55 -4.74
CA ALA A 857 39.68 -35.44 -5.68
C ALA A 857 38.26 -35.05 -6.13
N THR A 858 37.39 -36.05 -6.33
CA THR A 858 35.99 -35.83 -6.72
C THR A 858 35.18 -35.20 -5.57
N ARG A 859 35.42 -35.61 -4.31
CA ARG A 859 34.81 -34.98 -3.13
C ARG A 859 35.21 -33.51 -2.99
N LYS A 860 36.50 -33.18 -3.10
CA LYS A 860 36.99 -31.78 -3.04
C LYS A 860 36.38 -30.92 -4.15
N ARG A 861 36.28 -31.44 -5.38
CA ARG A 861 35.63 -30.74 -6.50
C ARG A 861 34.14 -30.48 -6.25
N LEU A 862 33.43 -31.47 -5.71
CA LEU A 862 32.03 -31.34 -5.33
C LEU A 862 31.84 -30.34 -4.19
N ALA A 863 32.72 -30.35 -3.18
CA ALA A 863 32.72 -29.39 -2.08
C ALA A 863 32.87 -27.94 -2.59
N SER A 864 33.81 -27.68 -3.51
CA SER A 864 33.97 -26.35 -4.14
C SER A 864 32.74 -25.94 -4.96
N ARG A 865 32.17 -26.87 -5.75
CA ARG A 865 30.93 -26.61 -6.50
C ARG A 865 29.75 -26.28 -5.58
N LYS A 866 29.65 -26.94 -4.42
CA LYS A 866 28.62 -26.66 -3.43
C LYS A 866 28.79 -25.30 -2.75
N GLU A 867 30.03 -24.82 -2.55
CA GLU A 867 30.24 -23.45 -2.06
C GLU A 867 29.75 -22.42 -3.08
N ASN A 868 30.14 -22.56 -4.34
CA ASN A 868 29.68 -21.67 -5.41
C ASN A 868 28.17 -21.70 -5.58
N LEU A 869 27.55 -22.88 -5.41
CA LEU A 869 26.10 -23.03 -5.45
C LEU A 869 25.42 -22.31 -4.27
N ALA A 870 25.99 -22.40 -3.05
CA ALA A 870 25.46 -21.69 -1.89
C ALA A 870 25.47 -20.17 -2.12
N GLU A 871 26.55 -19.64 -2.70
CA GLU A 871 26.65 -18.22 -3.07
C GLU A 871 25.63 -17.82 -4.13
N GLN A 872 25.44 -18.63 -5.18
CA GLN A 872 24.43 -18.36 -6.21
C GLN A 872 23.00 -18.39 -5.65
N VAL A 873 22.69 -19.30 -4.72
CA VAL A 873 21.39 -19.34 -4.03
C VAL A 873 21.19 -18.12 -3.13
N GLU A 874 22.24 -17.67 -2.43
CA GLU A 874 22.20 -16.45 -1.61
C GLU A 874 21.92 -15.21 -2.48
N GLN A 875 22.58 -15.11 -3.64
CA GLN A 875 22.35 -14.04 -4.62
C GLN A 875 20.92 -14.09 -5.19
N ALA A 876 20.46 -15.26 -5.60
CA ALA A 876 19.11 -15.43 -6.14
C ALA A 876 18.04 -15.13 -5.08
N LYS A 877 18.27 -15.53 -3.81
CA LYS A 877 17.42 -15.16 -2.68
C LYS A 877 17.37 -13.64 -2.49
N ALA A 878 18.53 -12.96 -2.50
CA ALA A 878 18.60 -11.51 -2.38
C ALA A 878 17.89 -10.79 -3.54
N GLU A 879 17.98 -11.31 -4.77
CA GLU A 879 17.26 -10.78 -5.92
C GLU A 879 15.74 -10.94 -5.78
N ILE A 880 15.27 -12.12 -5.33
CA ILE A 880 13.85 -12.39 -5.07
C ILE A 880 13.33 -11.55 -3.89
N ASP A 881 14.16 -11.37 -2.85
CA ASP A 881 13.88 -10.48 -1.72
C ASP A 881 13.70 -9.04 -2.19
N ARG A 882 14.58 -8.54 -3.05
CA ARG A 882 14.45 -7.21 -3.67
C ARG A 882 13.18 -7.09 -4.49
N MET A 883 12.89 -8.03 -5.38
CA MET A 883 11.63 -8.02 -6.15
C MET A 883 10.39 -8.09 -5.25
N THR A 884 10.46 -8.85 -4.16
CA THR A 884 9.38 -8.98 -3.17
C THR A 884 9.21 -7.69 -2.37
N GLN A 885 10.31 -7.03 -2.00
CA GLN A 885 10.32 -5.74 -1.34
C GLN A 885 9.84 -4.65 -2.30
N GLU A 886 10.33 -4.57 -3.54
CA GLU A 886 9.83 -3.64 -4.57
C GLU A 886 8.33 -3.84 -4.85
N ALA A 887 7.84 -5.07 -4.73
CA ALA A 887 6.42 -5.40 -4.78
C ALA A 887 5.63 -5.00 -3.50
N GLN A 888 6.29 -4.69 -2.39
CA GLN A 888 5.70 -4.39 -1.07
C GLN A 888 5.94 -2.95 -0.56
N SER A 889 7.12 -2.37 -0.77
CA SER A 889 7.60 -1.10 -0.24
C SER A 889 7.25 0.10 -1.12
N GLY A 890 6.84 -0.16 -2.37
CA GLY A 890 6.17 0.84 -3.16
C GLY A 890 4.73 1.01 -2.70
N ARG A 891 4.23 2.26 -2.79
CA ARG A 891 2.84 2.59 -3.17
C ARG A 891 2.43 1.95 -4.55
N ARG A 892 2.92 0.74 -4.84
CA ARG A 892 2.87 -0.09 -6.04
C ARG A 892 2.16 -1.38 -5.64
N ARG A 893 0.83 -1.39 -5.57
CA ARG A 893 0.09 -2.65 -5.44
C ARG A 893 0.09 -3.34 -6.80
N LEU A 894 1.04 -4.25 -7.00
CA LEU A 894 0.91 -5.32 -7.99
C LEU A 894 -0.38 -6.12 -7.69
N PRO A 895 -0.93 -6.85 -8.67
CA PRO A 895 -1.97 -7.83 -8.39
C PRO A 895 -1.48 -8.76 -7.26
N SER A 896 -2.26 -8.90 -6.19
CA SER A 896 -1.99 -9.78 -5.03
C SER A 896 -1.25 -11.08 -5.41
N PRO A 897 -1.68 -11.84 -6.44
CA PRO A 897 -1.02 -13.12 -6.76
C PRO A 897 0.47 -12.99 -7.12
N VAL A 898 0.96 -11.93 -7.75
CA VAL A 898 2.40 -11.84 -8.11
C VAL A 898 3.26 -11.67 -6.86
N GLY A 899 2.89 -10.72 -5.99
CA GLY A 899 3.60 -10.46 -4.74
C GLY A 899 3.53 -11.64 -3.78
N ASP A 900 2.38 -12.31 -3.69
CA ASP A 900 2.19 -13.49 -2.86
C ASP A 900 3.06 -14.66 -3.34
N LYS A 901 3.19 -14.86 -4.65
CA LYS A 901 4.01 -15.93 -5.24
C LYS A 901 5.51 -15.67 -5.11
N LEU A 902 5.95 -14.41 -5.26
CA LEU A 902 7.34 -14.00 -4.99
C LEU A 902 7.68 -14.17 -3.51
N ARG A 903 6.76 -13.80 -2.61
CA ARG A 903 6.91 -14.03 -1.16
C ARG A 903 6.99 -15.51 -0.83
N GLN A 904 6.16 -16.36 -1.44
CA GLN A 904 6.25 -17.81 -1.28
C GLN A 904 7.59 -18.36 -1.79
N ALA A 905 8.10 -17.90 -2.94
CA ALA A 905 9.40 -18.29 -3.46
C ALA A 905 10.53 -17.89 -2.49
N ARG A 906 10.50 -16.67 -1.98
CA ARG A 906 11.41 -16.20 -0.93
C ARG A 906 11.32 -17.07 0.31
N ASP A 907 10.11 -17.30 0.82
CA ASP A 907 9.88 -18.04 2.06
C ASP A 907 10.39 -19.48 1.91
N THR A 908 10.21 -20.12 0.74
CA THR A 908 10.83 -21.44 0.47
C THR A 908 12.36 -21.42 0.52
N LEU A 909 13.00 -20.32 0.09
CA LEU A 909 14.46 -20.16 0.16
C LEU A 909 14.94 -19.75 1.57
N ALA A 910 14.12 -19.02 2.34
CA ALA A 910 14.45 -18.44 3.64
C ALA A 910 14.15 -19.39 4.81
N GLN A 911 12.97 -20.00 4.83
CA GLN A 911 12.47 -20.85 5.92
C GLN A 911 13.30 -22.15 6.06
N GLU A 912 14.04 -22.52 5.03
CA GLU A 912 14.92 -23.69 5.03
C GLU A 912 16.40 -23.39 5.32
N ASN A 913 16.81 -22.12 5.44
CA ASN A 913 18.23 -21.72 5.44
C ASN A 913 19.04 -22.48 4.36
N LEU A 914 18.54 -22.45 3.13
CA LEU A 914 19.04 -23.29 2.04
C LEU A 914 20.55 -23.09 1.77
N PRO A 915 21.10 -21.87 1.76
CA PRO A 915 22.56 -21.66 1.68
C PRO A 915 23.32 -22.34 2.82
N GLY A 916 22.81 -22.24 4.05
CA GLY A 916 23.35 -22.95 5.21
C GLY A 916 23.31 -24.47 5.05
N LYS A 917 22.20 -25.04 4.57
CA LYS A 917 22.07 -26.48 4.29
C LYS A 917 23.01 -26.96 3.18
N ILE A 918 23.26 -26.13 2.17
CA ILE A 918 24.22 -26.43 1.10
C ILE A 918 25.64 -26.47 1.66
N ARG A 919 26.03 -25.49 2.49
CA ARG A 919 27.34 -25.45 3.18
C ARG A 919 27.52 -26.59 4.19
N GLU A 920 26.51 -26.90 5.00
CA GLU A 920 26.52 -28.09 5.86
C GLU A 920 26.64 -29.38 5.04
N GLY A 921 25.99 -29.44 3.87
CA GLY A 921 26.09 -30.55 2.94
C GLY A 921 27.49 -30.70 2.35
N LYS A 922 28.24 -29.61 2.19
CA LYS A 922 29.66 -29.62 1.83
C LYS A 922 30.51 -30.20 2.98
N ASP A 923 30.34 -29.72 4.20
CA ASP A 923 31.13 -30.21 5.36
C ASP A 923 30.92 -31.72 5.61
N ARG A 924 29.70 -32.21 5.35
CA ARG A 924 29.38 -33.64 5.45
C ARG A 924 29.87 -34.45 4.25
N LEU A 925 29.99 -33.85 3.08
CA LEU A 925 30.63 -34.51 1.94
C LEU A 925 32.12 -34.74 2.21
N ASP A 926 32.74 -33.82 2.94
CA ASP A 926 34.15 -33.89 3.34
C ASP A 926 34.38 -34.84 4.53
N ARG A 927 33.47 -34.91 5.51
CA ARG A 927 33.72 -35.59 6.81
C ARG A 927 32.66 -36.60 7.27
N GLY A 928 31.51 -36.70 6.60
CA GLY A 928 30.34 -37.45 7.08
C GLY A 928 29.98 -38.71 6.27
N PRO A 929 29.06 -39.56 6.76
CA PRO A 929 28.58 -40.75 6.05
C PRO A 929 27.75 -40.40 4.80
N MET A 930 28.05 -41.04 3.67
CA MET A 930 27.51 -40.68 2.33
C MET A 930 25.99 -40.84 2.17
N GLU A 931 25.36 -41.81 2.85
CA GLU A 931 23.90 -42.00 2.81
C GLU A 931 23.14 -40.78 3.36
N GLN A 932 23.72 -40.07 4.35
CA GLN A 932 23.12 -38.85 4.89
C GLN A 932 23.31 -37.65 3.96
N ALA A 933 24.44 -37.59 3.24
CA ALA A 933 24.67 -36.57 2.22
C ALA A 933 23.64 -36.70 1.09
N ARG A 934 23.37 -37.92 0.63
CA ARG A 934 22.39 -38.21 -0.44
C ARG A 934 20.97 -37.76 -0.10
N ARG A 935 20.46 -38.07 1.10
CA ARG A 935 19.11 -37.64 1.52
C ARG A 935 18.98 -36.12 1.59
N ARG A 936 20.06 -35.42 1.93
CA ARG A 936 20.10 -33.95 1.97
C ARG A 936 20.16 -33.33 0.59
N GLU A 937 20.92 -33.89 -0.35
CA GLU A 937 20.92 -33.37 -1.73
C GLU A 937 19.53 -33.36 -2.34
N HIS A 938 18.75 -34.42 -2.08
CA HIS A 938 17.37 -34.54 -2.55
C HIS A 938 16.43 -33.51 -1.92
N ALA A 939 16.63 -33.17 -0.64
CA ALA A 939 15.87 -32.12 0.02
C ALA A 939 16.19 -30.73 -0.57
N ILE A 940 17.47 -30.47 -0.86
CA ILE A 940 17.93 -29.21 -1.47
C ILE A 940 17.36 -29.07 -2.90
N SER A 941 17.40 -30.13 -3.72
CA SER A 941 16.83 -30.10 -5.08
C SER A 941 15.32 -29.92 -5.07
N SER A 942 14.61 -30.55 -4.13
CA SER A 942 13.15 -30.37 -3.94
C SER A 942 12.79 -28.92 -3.56
N ALA A 943 13.51 -28.32 -2.61
CA ALA A 943 13.27 -26.94 -2.19
C ALA A 943 13.55 -25.92 -3.31
N LEU A 944 14.65 -26.09 -4.06
CA LEU A 944 14.94 -25.28 -5.25
C LEU A 944 13.87 -25.44 -6.34
N GLY A 945 13.37 -26.66 -6.54
CA GLY A 945 12.28 -26.93 -7.48
C GLY A 945 10.97 -26.24 -7.09
N GLN A 946 10.63 -26.21 -5.79
CA GLN A 946 9.47 -25.49 -5.28
C GLN A 946 9.62 -23.97 -5.48
N ALA A 947 10.78 -23.40 -5.18
CA ALA A 947 11.06 -21.98 -5.42
C ALA A 947 10.94 -21.62 -6.90
N LEU A 948 11.50 -22.44 -7.81
CA LEU A 948 11.39 -22.27 -9.25
C LEU A 948 9.93 -22.33 -9.74
N GLN A 949 9.12 -23.23 -9.17
CA GLN A 949 7.71 -23.35 -9.51
C GLN A 949 6.92 -22.09 -9.10
N ARG A 950 7.21 -21.53 -7.91
CA ARG A 950 6.61 -20.27 -7.47
C ARG A 950 7.01 -19.09 -8.36
N LEU A 951 8.25 -19.05 -8.85
CA LEU A 951 8.69 -18.05 -9.82
C LEU A 951 7.98 -18.20 -11.18
N LYS A 952 7.74 -19.44 -11.64
CA LYS A 952 6.92 -19.71 -12.85
C LYS A 952 5.48 -19.20 -12.69
N GLU A 953 4.86 -19.46 -11.54
CA GLU A 953 3.52 -18.98 -11.22
C GLU A 953 3.47 -17.44 -11.13
N ALA A 954 4.53 -16.81 -10.61
CA ALA A 954 4.67 -15.35 -10.56
C ALA A 954 4.81 -14.74 -11.98
N GLU A 955 5.62 -15.34 -12.86
CA GLU A 955 5.77 -14.89 -14.26
C GLU A 955 4.44 -14.98 -15.04
N GLN A 956 3.69 -16.07 -14.84
CA GLN A 956 2.38 -16.27 -15.46
C GLN A 956 1.34 -15.27 -14.94
N SER A 957 1.35 -15.00 -13.63
CA SER A 957 0.44 -14.04 -12.99
C SER A 957 0.79 -12.58 -13.35
N ALA A 958 2.07 -12.28 -13.58
CA ALA A 958 2.54 -10.96 -14.01
C ALA A 958 2.18 -10.63 -15.47
N GLY A 959 1.85 -11.64 -16.28
CA GLY A 959 1.54 -11.47 -17.70
C GLY A 959 0.07 -11.26 -18.05
N GLN A 960 -0.88 -11.36 -17.11
CA GLN A 960 -2.31 -11.43 -17.42
C GLN A 960 -3.22 -10.97 -16.27
N SER A 961 -3.40 -9.66 -16.08
CA SER A 961 -4.51 -9.19 -15.23
C SER A 961 -5.84 -9.35 -15.99
N GLU A 962 -6.91 -9.78 -15.30
CA GLU A 962 -8.26 -9.85 -15.90
C GLU A 962 -8.73 -8.48 -16.42
N GLU A 963 -8.30 -7.41 -15.76
CA GLU A 963 -8.56 -6.02 -16.15
C GLU A 963 -7.96 -5.70 -17.52
N GLU A 964 -6.71 -6.09 -17.77
CA GLU A 964 -6.00 -5.84 -19.03
C GLU A 964 -6.57 -6.68 -20.18
N LYS A 965 -6.93 -7.94 -19.92
CA LYS A 965 -7.63 -8.78 -20.92
C LYS A 965 -8.99 -8.21 -21.32
N LEU A 966 -9.74 -7.68 -20.36
CA LEU A 966 -11.06 -7.07 -20.63
C LEU A 966 -10.92 -5.68 -21.28
N ALA A 967 -9.88 -4.91 -20.94
CA ALA A 967 -9.59 -3.63 -21.59
C ALA A 967 -9.12 -3.81 -23.03
N GLU A 968 -8.25 -4.78 -23.31
CA GLU A 968 -7.85 -5.14 -24.67
C GLU A 968 -9.04 -5.68 -25.46
N ALA A 969 -9.86 -6.55 -24.86
CA ALA A 969 -11.08 -7.04 -25.48
C ALA A 969 -12.02 -5.87 -25.84
N LEU A 970 -12.22 -4.91 -24.93
CA LEU A 970 -13.05 -3.72 -25.18
C LEU A 970 -12.53 -2.88 -26.36
N SER A 971 -11.22 -2.64 -26.41
CA SER A 971 -10.59 -1.90 -27.52
C SER A 971 -10.81 -2.61 -28.84
N ARG A 972 -10.51 -3.91 -28.91
CA ARG A 972 -10.69 -4.71 -30.13
C ARG A 972 -12.16 -4.82 -30.54
N THR A 973 -13.10 -4.86 -29.58
CA THR A 973 -14.55 -4.81 -29.89
C THR A 973 -14.94 -3.47 -30.51
N ARG A 974 -14.39 -2.35 -30.04
CA ARG A 974 -14.62 -1.01 -30.62
C ARG A 974 -14.04 -0.90 -32.03
N ASP A 975 -12.81 -1.35 -32.23
CA ASP A 975 -12.17 -1.36 -33.55
C ASP A 975 -12.97 -2.21 -34.54
N LEU A 976 -13.48 -3.37 -34.09
CA LEU A 976 -14.32 -4.24 -34.92
C LEU A 976 -15.68 -3.59 -35.25
N MET A 977 -16.30 -2.87 -34.31
CA MET A 977 -17.52 -2.09 -34.57
C MET A 977 -17.28 -0.91 -35.53
N GLU A 978 -16.18 -0.17 -35.36
CA GLU A 978 -15.81 0.94 -36.24
C GLU A 978 -15.56 0.44 -37.67
N ASN A 979 -14.83 -0.67 -37.81
CA ASN A 979 -14.57 -1.26 -39.11
C ASN A 979 -15.86 -1.81 -39.76
N LEU A 980 -16.74 -2.46 -39.01
CA LEU A 980 -18.02 -2.98 -39.55
C LEU A 980 -19.06 -1.90 -39.84
N SER A 981 -19.07 -0.80 -39.09
CA SER A 981 -19.91 0.37 -39.39
C SER A 981 -19.41 1.13 -40.62
N SER A 982 -18.09 1.25 -40.79
CA SER A 982 -17.53 1.79 -42.03
C SER A 982 -17.85 0.91 -43.26
N LEU A 983 -18.03 -0.40 -43.05
CA LEU A 983 -18.45 -1.36 -44.08
C LEU A 983 -19.95 -1.21 -44.39
N SER A 984 -20.80 -0.90 -43.41
CA SER A 984 -22.21 -0.59 -43.65
C SER A 984 -22.41 0.72 -44.41
N ASP A 985 -21.62 1.75 -44.10
CA ASP A 985 -21.75 3.09 -44.70
C ASP A 985 -21.33 3.13 -46.18
N ARG A 986 -20.50 2.18 -46.62
CA ARG A 986 -20.05 2.06 -48.02
C ARG A 986 -21.03 1.34 -48.94
N VAL A 987 -22.10 0.73 -48.40
CA VAL A 987 -23.13 0.02 -49.18
C VAL A 987 -24.36 0.95 -49.34
N PRO A 988 -24.56 1.61 -50.50
CA PRO A 988 -25.65 2.56 -50.66
C PRO A 988 -27.03 1.88 -50.69
N SER A 989 -27.91 2.24 -49.76
CA SER A 989 -29.33 1.87 -49.76
C SER A 989 -30.07 2.62 -50.88
N ARG A 990 -30.66 1.91 -51.85
CA ARG A 990 -31.20 2.50 -53.09
C ARG A 990 -32.66 2.96 -53.02
N GLN A 991 -33.20 3.27 -51.85
CA GLN A 991 -34.64 3.48 -51.68
C GLN A 991 -34.98 4.90 -51.19
N GLY A 992 -35.45 5.73 -52.12
CA GLY A 992 -36.23 6.94 -51.83
C GLY A 992 -35.68 8.24 -52.44
N ASP A 993 -35.96 8.51 -53.73
CA ASP A 993 -36.43 9.84 -54.16
C ASP A 993 -36.78 9.87 -55.66
N ARG A 994 -38.07 9.79 -55.96
CA ARG A 994 -38.68 10.27 -57.22
C ARG A 994 -40.08 10.74 -56.89
N LEU A 995 -40.29 12.07 -56.84
CA LEU A 995 -41.48 12.80 -57.30
C LEU A 995 -41.37 14.31 -56.92
N ARG A 996 -40.92 15.13 -57.91
CA ARG A 996 -41.40 16.48 -58.38
C ARG A 996 -41.87 17.59 -57.39
N PRO A 997 -41.98 18.87 -57.82
CA PRO A 997 -41.07 19.74 -58.60
C PRO A 997 -41.03 21.23 -58.10
N GLU A 998 -40.24 22.04 -58.80
CA GLU A 998 -40.05 23.52 -58.87
C GLU A 998 -41.08 24.52 -58.28
N GLY A 999 -40.57 25.66 -57.78
CA GLY A 999 -41.35 26.90 -57.62
C GLY A 999 -40.74 28.06 -56.80
N ALA A 1000 -39.76 28.77 -57.38
CA ALA A 1000 -39.41 30.20 -57.26
C ALA A 1000 -39.54 31.04 -55.94
N GLY A 1001 -38.42 31.67 -55.54
CA GLY A 1001 -38.35 33.15 -55.51
C GLY A 1001 -38.06 33.87 -54.17
N LYS A 1002 -36.79 34.15 -53.87
CA LYS A 1002 -36.18 35.52 -53.84
C LYS A 1002 -34.78 35.49 -53.23
N ALA A 1003 -33.86 36.15 -53.93
CA ALA A 1003 -32.44 36.26 -53.66
C ALA A 1003 -32.04 37.73 -53.51
N GLU A 1004 -31.06 37.99 -52.64
CA GLU A 1004 -30.02 39.05 -52.61
C GLU A 1004 -29.67 39.31 -51.13
N GLY A 1005 -28.43 39.39 -50.62
CA GLY A 1005 -27.02 39.26 -51.03
C GLY A 1005 -26.22 39.43 -49.70
N ARG A 1006 -24.95 39.14 -49.46
CA ARG A 1006 -23.73 38.91 -50.26
C ARG A 1006 -22.73 38.11 -49.38
N ARG A 1007 -21.87 37.36 -50.07
CA ARG A 1007 -20.72 36.49 -49.68
C ARG A 1007 -19.47 37.29 -49.25
N PRO A 1008 -18.33 36.70 -48.80
CA PRO A 1008 -17.78 35.35 -49.12
C PRO A 1008 -17.41 34.47 -47.91
N ALA A 1009 -17.55 33.14 -47.93
CA ALA A 1009 -17.02 32.10 -48.81
C ALA A 1009 -15.51 31.83 -48.62
N GLN A 1010 -15.19 30.74 -47.91
CA GLN A 1010 -13.98 29.97 -48.13
C GLN A 1010 -14.36 28.50 -48.22
N GLY A 1011 -14.45 28.02 -49.46
CA GLY A 1011 -14.52 26.61 -49.78
C GLY A 1011 -13.12 26.05 -49.98
N GLN A 1012 -12.98 24.77 -49.62
CA GLN A 1012 -12.17 23.83 -50.38
C GLN A 1012 -12.34 24.04 -51.89
N PRO A 1013 -11.30 23.69 -52.66
CA PRO A 1013 -11.55 22.52 -53.50
C PRO A 1013 -10.38 21.54 -53.57
N SER A 1014 -10.77 20.29 -53.75
CA SER A 1014 -9.99 19.15 -54.19
C SER A 1014 -9.17 19.41 -55.44
N ALA A 1015 -8.01 18.75 -55.54
CA ALA A 1015 -7.73 17.66 -56.50
C ALA A 1015 -6.25 17.64 -56.93
N ASN A 1016 -5.71 16.41 -56.95
CA ASN A 1016 -4.45 15.92 -57.53
C ASN A 1016 -3.83 16.76 -58.66
N PRO A 1017 -2.49 16.76 -58.82
CA PRO A 1017 -1.89 15.71 -59.66
C PRO A 1017 -0.45 15.26 -59.31
N SER A 1018 -0.15 14.04 -59.75
CA SER A 1018 1.08 13.57 -60.44
C SER A 1018 2.45 14.17 -60.10
N THR A 1019 3.39 13.27 -59.81
CA THR A 1019 4.85 13.46 -59.95
C THR A 1019 5.22 14.10 -61.30
N PRO A 1020 6.17 15.05 -61.31
CA PRO A 1020 7.39 14.80 -62.05
C PRO A 1020 8.68 15.33 -61.36
N SER A 1021 9.79 14.76 -61.81
CA SER A 1021 11.20 15.06 -61.47
C SER A 1021 11.59 16.54 -61.62
N PRO A 1022 12.71 16.97 -61.03
CA PRO A 1022 13.46 18.11 -61.54
C PRO A 1022 14.85 17.69 -62.04
N LYS A 1023 15.08 17.90 -63.35
CA LYS A 1023 16.39 18.09 -63.98
C LYS A 1023 16.58 19.58 -64.27
N ASP A 1024 17.80 20.04 -63.97
CA ASP A 1024 18.65 21.02 -64.64
C ASP A 1024 18.15 22.44 -65.01
N GLY A 1025 18.82 23.43 -64.37
CA GLY A 1025 19.52 24.54 -65.03
C GLY A 1025 18.72 25.82 -65.28
N GLN A 1026 19.29 27.04 -65.23
CA GLN A 1026 20.66 27.50 -64.96
C GLN A 1026 20.65 29.05 -64.92
N ASN A 1027 21.69 29.63 -64.31
CA ASN A 1027 22.23 31.01 -64.42
C ASN A 1027 21.60 32.14 -63.59
N ARG A 1028 22.36 33.05 -62.94
CA ARG A 1028 23.82 33.33 -62.83
C ARG A 1028 24.00 34.34 -61.66
N SER A 1029 24.88 34.11 -60.66
CA SER A 1029 26.30 34.57 -60.51
C SER A 1029 26.47 36.05 -60.10
N PRO A 1030 27.50 36.49 -59.33
CA PRO A 1030 28.94 36.05 -59.27
C PRO A 1030 29.47 35.58 -57.88
N HIS A 1031 30.44 34.65 -57.74
CA HIS A 1031 31.94 34.73 -57.83
C HIS A 1031 32.58 35.66 -56.77
N ASP A 1032 33.63 35.32 -56.00
CA ASP A 1032 34.78 34.38 -56.04
C ASP A 1032 35.09 33.87 -54.60
N GLY A 1033 35.82 32.79 -54.25
CA GLY A 1033 37.00 32.06 -54.77
C GLY A 1033 37.89 31.80 -53.52
N GLN A 1034 38.38 30.61 -53.13
CA GLN A 1034 39.42 29.76 -53.74
C GLN A 1034 39.58 28.52 -52.82
N SER A 1035 39.35 27.30 -53.32
CA SER A 1035 40.36 26.24 -53.65
C SER A 1035 41.12 25.60 -52.47
N ALA A 1036 41.48 24.33 -52.42
CA ALA A 1036 41.15 23.05 -53.08
C ALA A 1036 42.22 22.03 -52.60
N GLN A 1037 41.91 20.73 -52.66
CA GLN A 1037 42.65 19.73 -53.46
C GLN A 1037 43.15 18.45 -52.74
N ASN A 1038 42.82 17.32 -53.38
CA ASN A 1038 43.39 15.96 -53.32
C ASN A 1038 43.26 15.16 -52.01
N GLY A 1039 42.78 13.91 -51.96
CA GLY A 1039 42.71 12.87 -52.99
C GLY A 1039 43.97 12.02 -52.99
N SER A 1040 43.96 10.86 -52.30
CA SER A 1040 44.73 9.66 -52.67
C SER A 1040 44.45 8.46 -51.77
N ARG A 1041 44.54 7.29 -52.41
CA ARG A 1041 44.21 5.94 -51.97
C ARG A 1041 45.33 5.31 -51.11
N ARG A 1042 44.94 4.23 -50.40
CA ARG A 1042 45.55 2.88 -50.43
C ARG A 1042 46.20 2.38 -49.12
N ASN A 1043 45.42 1.52 -48.44
CA ASN A 1043 45.73 0.10 -48.11
C ASN A 1043 46.99 -0.23 -47.28
N GLN A 1044 46.80 -0.84 -46.12
CA GLN A 1044 47.26 -2.22 -45.82
C GLN A 1044 46.76 -2.71 -44.45
N ASN A 1045 46.24 -3.95 -44.43
CA ASN A 1045 46.43 -5.05 -43.45
C ASN A 1045 46.38 -4.75 -41.94
N SER A 1046 45.79 -5.57 -41.05
CA SER A 1046 45.36 -6.97 -41.14
C SER A 1046 44.76 -7.41 -39.79
N GLN A 1047 43.81 -8.35 -39.86
CA GLN A 1047 43.60 -9.50 -38.94
C GLN A 1047 43.11 -9.28 -37.49
N ALA A 1048 41.90 -9.79 -37.23
CA ALA A 1048 41.57 -10.61 -36.07
C ALA A 1048 40.25 -11.41 -36.32
N PRO A 1049 40.05 -12.58 -35.68
CA PRO A 1049 39.40 -13.77 -36.24
C PRO A 1049 37.96 -14.07 -35.70
N PRO A 1050 37.28 -15.11 -36.24
CA PRO A 1050 35.91 -15.50 -35.87
C PRO A 1050 35.87 -16.59 -34.78
N PRO A 1051 34.67 -16.85 -34.21
CA PRO A 1051 34.23 -18.23 -33.97
C PRO A 1051 32.81 -18.45 -34.54
N THR A 1052 32.55 -19.34 -35.53
CA THR A 1052 32.39 -20.81 -35.45
C THR A 1052 31.59 -21.25 -34.21
N GLY A 1053 30.48 -21.99 -34.30
CA GLY A 1053 30.09 -23.03 -35.25
C GLY A 1053 29.67 -24.23 -34.39
N SER A 1054 28.37 -24.50 -34.27
CA SER A 1054 27.85 -25.66 -33.54
C SER A 1054 28.19 -26.94 -34.31
N PRO A 1055 28.81 -27.95 -33.69
CA PRO A 1055 29.07 -29.22 -34.34
C PRO A 1055 27.88 -30.17 -34.17
N SER A 1056 27.47 -30.77 -35.29
CA SER A 1056 26.83 -32.07 -35.34
C SER A 1056 27.87 -33.16 -35.10
N ASP A 1057 27.56 -34.19 -34.29
CA ASP A 1057 27.97 -35.56 -34.63
C ASP A 1057 27.06 -36.63 -34.00
N GLN A 1058 27.02 -37.74 -34.72
CA GLN A 1058 26.09 -38.87 -34.77
C GLN A 1058 26.32 -39.93 -33.67
N GLY A 1059 25.33 -40.80 -33.45
CA GLY A 1059 25.63 -42.18 -33.01
C GLY A 1059 24.58 -43.00 -32.22
N ARG A 1060 23.58 -43.53 -32.94
CA ARG A 1060 23.16 -44.96 -32.95
C ARG A 1060 22.24 -45.58 -31.86
N GLY A 1061 21.05 -46.01 -32.34
CA GLY A 1061 20.28 -47.23 -31.93
C GLY A 1061 19.14 -47.02 -30.92
N THR A 1062 17.94 -47.60 -30.99
CA THR A 1062 17.28 -48.56 -31.91
C THR A 1062 15.77 -48.62 -31.56
N ARG A 1063 14.92 -48.95 -32.54
CA ARG A 1063 13.59 -49.59 -32.44
C ARG A 1063 12.37 -48.82 -31.89
N GLY A 1064 11.41 -48.58 -32.80
CA GLY A 1064 10.14 -49.32 -32.76
C GLY A 1064 8.84 -48.51 -32.66
N ASN A 1065 8.07 -48.50 -33.76
CA ASN A 1065 6.60 -48.51 -33.85
C ASN A 1065 5.80 -47.30 -33.28
N GLN A 1066 4.69 -46.81 -33.85
CA GLN A 1066 3.88 -47.19 -35.02
C GLN A 1066 2.83 -46.07 -35.24
N GLY A 1067 2.50 -45.76 -36.50
CA GLY A 1067 1.24 -45.14 -36.97
C GLY A 1067 1.10 -43.63 -36.72
N GLN A 1068 0.65 -42.80 -37.67
CA GLN A 1068 0.01 -43.06 -38.96
C GLN A 1068 0.10 -41.79 -39.83
N GLU A 1069 -0.09 -41.98 -41.13
CA GLU A 1069 0.54 -41.28 -42.26
C GLU A 1069 0.19 -39.80 -42.54
N PRO A 1070 1.03 -39.13 -43.37
CA PRO A 1070 0.80 -37.83 -43.98
C PRO A 1070 0.28 -37.92 -45.44
N SER A 1071 0.08 -36.74 -46.06
CA SER A 1071 0.44 -36.39 -47.46
C SER A 1071 -0.73 -36.03 -48.41
N PRO A 1072 -0.48 -35.39 -49.58
CA PRO A 1072 0.32 -34.17 -49.81
C PRO A 1072 -0.21 -33.29 -50.99
N MET A 1073 0.64 -32.35 -51.43
CA MET A 1073 0.89 -31.93 -52.84
C MET A 1073 0.02 -30.82 -53.48
N THR A 1074 0.59 -29.64 -53.76
CA THR A 1074 1.30 -29.15 -55.00
C THR A 1074 0.39 -28.73 -56.15
N GLY A 1075 0.69 -27.57 -56.75
CA GLY A 1075 0.46 -27.28 -58.18
C GLY A 1075 0.41 -25.78 -58.51
N THR A 1076 1.47 -25.19 -59.09
CA THR A 1076 1.75 -24.90 -60.52
C THR A 1076 1.03 -23.71 -61.16
N MET A 1077 1.82 -22.83 -61.77
CA MET A 1077 1.43 -21.73 -62.68
C MET A 1077 0.97 -22.22 -64.06
N SER A 1078 0.00 -21.54 -64.67
CA SER A 1078 0.02 -21.03 -66.07
C SER A 1078 -1.40 -20.64 -66.55
N GLY A 1079 -1.52 -19.55 -67.34
CA GLY A 1079 -2.65 -19.30 -68.25
C GLY A 1079 -3.25 -17.89 -68.23
N SER A 1080 -3.05 -17.10 -69.30
CA SER A 1080 -3.82 -15.89 -69.65
C SER A 1080 -4.96 -16.25 -70.66
N PRO A 1081 -5.83 -15.31 -71.09
CA PRO A 1081 -7.14 -14.95 -70.53
C PRO A 1081 -8.33 -15.32 -71.47
N PRO A 1082 -9.59 -14.98 -71.09
CA PRO A 1082 -10.49 -14.44 -72.10
C PRO A 1082 -11.20 -13.15 -71.68
N VAL A 1083 -11.52 -12.35 -72.69
CA VAL A 1083 -12.17 -11.04 -72.67
C VAL A 1083 -13.70 -11.19 -72.62
N GLY A 1084 -14.37 -10.32 -71.85
CA GLY A 1084 -15.66 -9.72 -72.24
C GLY A 1084 -16.85 -9.85 -71.26
N SER A 1085 -17.08 -8.81 -70.44
CA SER A 1085 -18.40 -8.21 -70.06
C SER A 1085 -18.22 -7.13 -68.97
N PRO A 1086 -19.09 -6.10 -68.86
CA PRO A 1086 -18.73 -4.79 -68.30
C PRO A 1086 -18.53 -4.76 -66.77
N PRO A 1087 -17.59 -3.92 -66.26
CA PRO A 1087 -17.24 -3.85 -64.84
C PRO A 1087 -18.13 -2.85 -64.09
N GLY A 1088 -18.62 -3.23 -62.90
CA GLY A 1088 -19.18 -2.21 -61.99
C GLY A 1088 -19.96 -2.70 -60.77
N ALA A 1089 -20.62 -3.85 -60.82
CA ALA A 1089 -21.45 -4.34 -59.71
C ALA A 1089 -20.80 -5.49 -58.90
N ASP A 1090 -20.10 -6.42 -59.56
CA ASP A 1090 -19.55 -7.64 -58.92
C ASP A 1090 -18.17 -7.47 -58.24
N SER A 1091 -17.52 -6.31 -58.34
CA SER A 1091 -16.23 -6.06 -57.69
C SER A 1091 -16.38 -5.58 -56.24
N LEU A 1092 -17.40 -4.76 -55.98
CA LEU A 1092 -17.73 -4.24 -54.65
C LEU A 1092 -18.22 -5.36 -53.73
N GLY A 1093 -19.10 -6.24 -54.21
CA GLY A 1093 -19.57 -7.40 -53.46
C GLY A 1093 -18.45 -8.34 -53.02
N ARG A 1094 -17.52 -8.69 -53.93
CA ARG A 1094 -16.35 -9.54 -53.63
C ARG A 1094 -15.31 -8.86 -52.74
N GLN A 1095 -15.28 -7.53 -52.70
CA GLN A 1095 -14.41 -6.79 -51.79
C GLN A 1095 -15.00 -6.75 -50.38
N VAL A 1096 -16.30 -6.49 -50.26
CA VAL A 1096 -17.04 -6.54 -48.98
C VAL A 1096 -16.99 -7.94 -48.37
N GLU A 1097 -17.12 -8.99 -49.19
CA GLU A 1097 -17.02 -10.38 -48.74
C GLU A 1097 -15.63 -10.73 -48.18
N ARG A 1098 -14.55 -10.26 -48.82
CA ARG A 1098 -13.17 -10.44 -48.32
C ARG A 1098 -12.93 -9.70 -47.01
N GLU A 1099 -13.39 -8.45 -46.92
CA GLU A 1099 -13.28 -7.66 -45.68
C GLU A 1099 -14.10 -8.30 -44.55
N LEU A 1100 -15.31 -8.82 -44.83
CA LEU A 1100 -16.14 -9.52 -43.87
C LEU A 1100 -15.45 -10.80 -43.35
N GLN A 1101 -14.83 -11.59 -44.23
CA GLN A 1101 -14.06 -12.78 -43.83
C GLN A 1101 -12.86 -12.45 -42.95
N GLU A 1102 -12.18 -11.32 -43.21
CA GLU A 1102 -11.11 -10.81 -42.34
C GLU A 1102 -11.65 -10.43 -40.96
N ARG A 1103 -12.80 -9.73 -40.90
CA ARG A 1103 -13.46 -9.39 -39.63
C ARG A 1103 -13.96 -10.63 -38.87
N ILE A 1104 -14.37 -11.69 -39.55
CA ILE A 1104 -14.73 -12.97 -38.91
C ILE A 1104 -13.53 -13.62 -38.24
N ARG A 1105 -12.32 -13.51 -38.83
CA ARG A 1105 -11.09 -14.01 -38.20
C ARG A 1105 -10.73 -13.18 -36.97
N GLU A 1106 -10.78 -11.85 -37.07
CA GLU A 1106 -10.55 -10.93 -35.94
C GLU A 1106 -11.53 -11.19 -34.80
N ALA A 1107 -12.80 -11.40 -35.11
CA ALA A 1107 -13.83 -11.77 -34.16
C ALA A 1107 -13.56 -13.14 -33.49
N ALA A 1108 -13.04 -14.12 -34.24
CA ALA A 1108 -12.75 -15.46 -33.75
C ALA A 1108 -11.55 -15.47 -32.78
N GLU A 1109 -10.52 -14.68 -33.09
CA GLU A 1109 -9.41 -14.44 -32.19
C GLU A 1109 -9.86 -13.73 -30.91
N LEU A 1110 -10.75 -12.74 -31.02
CA LEU A 1110 -11.31 -12.02 -29.88
C LEU A 1110 -12.08 -12.97 -28.95
N ALA A 1111 -12.92 -13.87 -29.48
CA ALA A 1111 -13.65 -14.86 -28.68
C ALA A 1111 -12.72 -15.79 -27.87
N GLY A 1112 -11.55 -16.13 -28.41
CA GLY A 1112 -10.55 -16.94 -27.71
C GLY A 1112 -9.87 -16.24 -26.53
N ARG A 1113 -9.87 -14.90 -26.51
CA ARG A 1113 -9.16 -14.08 -25.52
C ARG A 1113 -10.03 -13.55 -24.39
N ILE A 1114 -11.36 -13.57 -24.54
CA ILE A 1114 -12.29 -13.11 -23.50
C ILE A 1114 -12.28 -14.11 -22.33
N PRO A 1115 -11.89 -13.69 -21.10
CA PRO A 1115 -11.77 -14.60 -19.95
C PRO A 1115 -13.12 -14.97 -19.35
N ASN A 1116 -14.13 -14.09 -19.43
CA ASN A 1116 -15.45 -14.33 -18.88
C ASN A 1116 -16.28 -15.23 -19.81
N ARG A 1117 -16.78 -16.35 -19.26
CA ARG A 1117 -17.59 -17.34 -19.97
C ARG A 1117 -18.86 -16.77 -20.59
N GLU A 1118 -19.53 -15.81 -19.94
CA GLU A 1118 -20.76 -15.18 -20.43
C GLU A 1118 -20.47 -14.21 -21.59
N LEU A 1119 -19.44 -13.38 -21.45
CA LEU A 1119 -19.01 -12.44 -22.51
C LEU A 1119 -18.48 -13.21 -23.73
N ARG A 1120 -17.79 -14.33 -23.50
CA ARG A 1120 -17.34 -15.23 -24.57
C ARG A 1120 -18.51 -15.88 -25.29
N ALA A 1121 -19.54 -16.34 -24.59
CA ALA A 1121 -20.74 -16.88 -25.20
C ALA A 1121 -21.47 -15.84 -26.08
N MET A 1122 -21.53 -14.58 -25.64
CA MET A 1122 -22.05 -13.48 -26.46
C MET A 1122 -21.21 -13.23 -27.71
N MET A 1123 -19.88 -13.25 -27.60
CA MET A 1123 -18.99 -13.10 -28.77
C MET A 1123 -19.10 -14.29 -29.74
N GLU A 1124 -19.27 -15.52 -29.23
CA GLU A 1124 -19.51 -16.71 -30.05
C GLU A 1124 -20.87 -16.66 -30.77
N GLN A 1125 -21.89 -16.07 -30.14
CA GLN A 1125 -23.18 -15.81 -30.79
C GLN A 1125 -23.06 -14.77 -31.91
N ILE A 1126 -22.29 -13.70 -31.69
CA ILE A 1126 -21.99 -12.68 -32.70
C ILE A 1126 -21.22 -13.29 -33.88
N LEU A 1127 -20.21 -14.11 -33.60
CA LEU A 1127 -19.48 -14.88 -34.61
C LEU A 1127 -20.38 -15.79 -35.43
N GLY A 1128 -21.34 -16.44 -34.78
CA GLY A 1128 -22.38 -17.22 -35.46
C GLY A 1128 -23.22 -16.36 -36.41
N GLY A 1129 -23.58 -15.14 -35.99
CA GLY A 1129 -24.25 -14.15 -36.84
C GLY A 1129 -23.40 -13.72 -38.04
N MET A 1130 -22.12 -13.38 -37.81
CA MET A 1130 -21.19 -12.98 -38.87
C MET A 1130 -20.96 -14.10 -39.90
N ARG A 1131 -20.80 -15.36 -39.44
CA ARG A 1131 -20.65 -16.53 -40.34
C ARG A 1131 -21.90 -16.81 -41.16
N ARG A 1132 -23.09 -16.59 -40.61
CA ARG A 1132 -24.36 -16.71 -41.35
C ARG A 1132 -24.50 -15.60 -42.38
N LEU A 1133 -24.08 -14.38 -42.06
CA LEU A 1133 -24.03 -13.24 -42.98
C LEU A 1133 -23.07 -13.50 -44.15
N ASP A 1134 -21.90 -14.10 -43.88
CA ASP A 1134 -20.94 -14.52 -44.92
C ASP A 1134 -21.52 -15.64 -45.80
N ALA A 1135 -22.10 -16.68 -45.20
CA ALA A 1135 -22.70 -17.80 -45.93
C ALA A 1135 -23.93 -17.42 -46.78
N GLN A 1136 -24.59 -16.30 -46.47
CA GLN A 1136 -25.73 -15.77 -47.23
C GLN A 1136 -25.31 -14.86 -48.40
N GLY A 1137 -24.02 -14.54 -48.53
CA GLY A 1137 -23.45 -13.74 -49.59
C GLY A 1137 -23.68 -12.24 -49.42
N ALA A 1138 -22.61 -11.47 -49.23
CA ALA A 1138 -22.65 -10.01 -49.09
C ALA A 1138 -22.89 -9.27 -50.43
N GLY A 1139 -22.92 -10.00 -51.54
CA GLY A 1139 -22.61 -9.48 -52.86
C GLY A 1139 -23.66 -8.62 -53.57
N ASN A 1140 -24.95 -8.74 -53.27
CA ASN A 1140 -26.01 -8.02 -54.03
C ASN A 1140 -27.35 -7.85 -53.27
N ASP A 1141 -27.39 -8.08 -51.96
CA ASP A 1141 -28.65 -8.11 -51.20
C ASP A 1141 -28.95 -6.75 -50.52
N PRO A 1142 -30.06 -6.06 -50.84
CA PRO A 1142 -30.46 -4.79 -50.22
C PRO A 1142 -30.69 -4.90 -48.70
N GLN A 1143 -30.95 -6.11 -48.19
CA GLN A 1143 -31.16 -6.37 -46.77
C GLN A 1143 -29.88 -6.73 -46.01
N PHE A 1144 -28.71 -6.70 -46.66
CA PHE A 1144 -27.42 -6.99 -46.03
C PHE A 1144 -27.10 -5.98 -44.92
N VAL A 1145 -27.27 -4.68 -45.19
CA VAL A 1145 -26.99 -3.61 -44.22
C VAL A 1145 -27.88 -3.72 -42.98
N GLU A 1146 -29.16 -4.04 -43.19
CA GLU A 1146 -30.12 -4.21 -42.09
C GLU A 1146 -29.81 -5.45 -41.25
N ARG A 1147 -29.40 -6.57 -41.88
CA ARG A 1147 -28.95 -7.78 -41.17
C ARG A 1147 -27.61 -7.58 -40.47
N LEU A 1148 -26.64 -6.90 -41.08
CA LEU A 1148 -25.37 -6.57 -40.44
C LEU A 1148 -25.60 -5.69 -39.21
N ARG A 1149 -26.51 -4.73 -39.30
CA ARG A 1149 -26.90 -3.88 -38.17
C ARG A 1149 -27.56 -4.69 -37.04
N THR A 1150 -28.62 -5.42 -37.36
CA THR A 1150 -29.44 -6.12 -36.34
C THR A 1150 -28.80 -7.39 -35.79
N GLN A 1151 -28.07 -8.15 -36.60
CA GLN A 1151 -27.50 -9.45 -36.20
C GLN A 1151 -26.05 -9.36 -35.70
N VAL A 1152 -25.33 -8.27 -35.99
CA VAL A 1152 -23.90 -8.14 -35.66
C VAL A 1152 -23.60 -6.84 -34.92
N LEU A 1153 -23.92 -5.66 -35.45
CA LEU A 1153 -23.58 -4.37 -34.81
C LEU A 1153 -24.34 -4.14 -33.49
N ASP A 1154 -25.66 -4.35 -33.45
CA ASP A 1154 -26.43 -4.14 -32.21
C ASP A 1154 -26.02 -5.12 -31.09
N PRO A 1155 -25.79 -6.43 -31.35
CA PRO A 1155 -25.21 -7.34 -30.37
C PRO A 1155 -23.78 -6.98 -29.95
N LEU A 1156 -22.92 -6.50 -30.87
CA LEU A 1156 -21.57 -6.02 -30.54
C LEU A 1156 -21.60 -4.81 -29.62
N GLN A 1157 -22.53 -3.87 -29.83
CA GLN A 1157 -22.72 -2.72 -28.96
C GLN A 1157 -23.14 -3.14 -27.55
N ARG A 1158 -24.00 -4.16 -27.43
CA ARG A 1158 -24.35 -4.73 -26.12
C ARG A 1158 -23.16 -5.42 -25.46
N LEU A 1159 -22.35 -6.16 -26.23
CA LEU A 1159 -21.12 -6.78 -25.75
C LEU A 1159 -20.13 -5.72 -25.24
N GLU A 1160 -19.93 -4.62 -25.98
CA GLU A 1160 -19.08 -3.50 -25.59
C GLU A 1160 -19.55 -2.85 -24.27
N LEU A 1161 -20.86 -2.65 -24.11
CA LEU A 1161 -21.45 -2.11 -22.90
C LEU A 1161 -21.30 -3.08 -21.71
N GLN A 1162 -21.37 -4.39 -21.94
CA GLN A 1162 -21.14 -5.38 -20.89
C GLN A 1162 -19.67 -5.54 -20.50
N ILE A 1163 -18.76 -5.55 -21.48
CA ILE A 1163 -17.31 -5.57 -21.23
C ILE A 1163 -16.92 -4.31 -20.44
N SER A 1164 -17.40 -3.13 -20.84
CA SER A 1164 -17.11 -1.87 -20.14
C SER A 1164 -17.71 -1.83 -18.73
N LYS A 1165 -18.92 -2.37 -18.52
CA LYS A 1165 -19.52 -2.48 -17.18
C LYS A 1165 -18.72 -3.43 -16.28
N GLN A 1166 -18.31 -4.59 -16.79
CA GLN A 1166 -17.47 -5.54 -16.05
C GLN A 1166 -16.10 -4.95 -15.73
N LEU A 1167 -15.47 -4.30 -16.71
CA LEU A 1167 -14.21 -3.59 -16.51
C LEU A 1167 -14.37 -2.49 -15.45
N GLY A 1168 -15.45 -1.72 -15.49
CA GLY A 1168 -15.79 -0.71 -14.49
C GLY A 1168 -15.97 -1.29 -13.08
N LEU A 1169 -16.60 -2.46 -12.95
CA LEU A 1169 -16.73 -3.16 -11.66
C LEU A 1169 -15.39 -3.66 -11.13
N ILE A 1170 -14.52 -4.19 -12.00
CA ILE A 1170 -13.16 -4.64 -11.63
C ILE A 1170 -12.31 -3.43 -11.23
N ILE A 1171 -12.36 -2.34 -12.00
CA ILE A 1171 -11.68 -1.08 -11.67
C ILE A 1171 -12.21 -0.51 -10.35
N ALA A 1172 -13.52 -0.52 -10.10
CA ALA A 1172 -14.10 -0.04 -8.85
C ALA A 1172 -13.70 -0.92 -7.65
N LYS A 1173 -13.72 -2.25 -7.82
CA LYS A 1173 -13.25 -3.22 -6.83
C LYS A 1173 -11.76 -3.06 -6.54
N ASN A 1174 -10.95 -2.85 -7.57
CA ASN A 1174 -9.52 -2.55 -7.45
C ASN A 1174 -9.30 -1.17 -6.82
N LYS A 1175 -10.12 -0.15 -7.12
CA LYS A 1175 -10.08 1.18 -6.47
C LYS A 1175 -10.38 1.08 -4.97
N LEU A 1176 -11.40 0.33 -4.59
CA LEU A 1176 -11.72 0.02 -3.19
C LEU A 1176 -10.59 -0.77 -2.50
N ALA A 1177 -9.92 -1.66 -3.23
CA ALA A 1177 -8.76 -2.40 -2.75
C ALA A 1177 -7.43 -1.62 -2.85
N THR A 1178 -7.39 -0.39 -3.41
CA THR A 1178 -6.18 0.42 -3.60
C THR A 1178 -6.31 1.84 -3.04
N MET A 1179 -7.33 2.14 -2.24
CA MET A 1179 -7.34 3.37 -1.43
C MET A 1179 -6.08 3.39 -0.54
N ASP A 1180 -5.24 4.40 -0.76
CA ASP A 1180 -4.00 4.66 -0.05
C ASP A 1180 -4.30 4.74 1.46
N GLU A 1181 -3.51 4.03 2.26
CA GLU A 1181 -3.53 4.12 3.74
C GLU A 1181 -3.13 5.54 4.21
N ASP A 1182 -2.57 6.37 3.32
CA ASP A 1182 -2.25 7.79 3.52
C ASP A 1182 -3.36 8.75 3.07
N SER A 1183 -4.44 8.26 2.44
CA SER A 1183 -5.64 9.05 2.12
C SER A 1183 -6.78 8.82 3.12
N VAL A 1184 -6.48 8.11 4.21
CA VAL A 1184 -7.33 8.05 5.38
C VAL A 1184 -7.18 9.38 6.10
N PRO A 1185 -8.24 10.21 6.22
CA PRO A 1185 -8.18 11.43 7.01
C PRO A 1185 -7.60 11.11 8.39
N GLU A 1186 -6.69 11.94 8.92
CA GLU A 1186 -5.99 11.65 10.19
C GLU A 1186 -6.93 11.24 11.32
N GLU A 1187 -8.16 11.75 11.30
CA GLU A 1187 -9.23 11.40 12.21
C GLU A 1187 -9.53 9.90 12.19
N TYR A 1188 -9.75 9.27 11.03
CA TYR A 1188 -10.06 7.84 10.94
C TYR A 1188 -8.88 6.97 11.38
N ARG A 1189 -7.63 7.43 11.18
CA ARG A 1189 -6.42 6.76 11.70
C ARG A 1189 -6.39 6.80 13.24
N ARG A 1190 -6.74 7.95 13.83
CA ARG A 1190 -6.89 8.11 15.29
C ARG A 1190 -8.02 7.25 15.85
N TRP A 1191 -9.16 7.14 15.15
CA TRP A 1191 -10.28 6.28 15.58
C TRP A 1191 -9.90 4.80 15.58
N VAL A 1192 -9.12 4.33 14.60
CA VAL A 1192 -8.64 2.95 14.54
C VAL A 1192 -7.58 2.68 15.62
N GLU A 1193 -6.64 3.61 15.84
CA GLU A 1193 -5.68 3.50 16.96
C GLU A 1193 -6.41 3.47 18.30
N GLN A 1194 -7.42 4.31 18.50
CA GLN A 1194 -8.20 4.38 19.72
C GLN A 1194 -9.03 3.10 19.93
N TYR A 1195 -9.59 2.53 18.86
CA TYR A 1195 -10.28 1.23 18.88
C TYR A 1195 -9.34 0.08 19.30
N TYR A 1196 -8.13 0.00 18.74
CA TYR A 1196 -7.17 -1.05 19.11
C TYR A 1196 -6.55 -0.82 20.50
N LYS A 1197 -6.42 0.44 20.94
CA LYS A 1197 -5.96 0.78 22.29
C LYS A 1197 -7.00 0.39 23.35
N GLU A 1198 -8.29 0.63 23.09
CA GLU A 1198 -9.38 0.14 23.96
C GLU A 1198 -9.51 -1.39 23.95
N LEU A 1199 -9.22 -2.05 22.83
CA LEU A 1199 -9.22 -3.52 22.75
C LEU A 1199 -8.05 -4.13 23.54
N ALA A 1200 -6.87 -3.49 23.49
CA ALA A 1200 -5.69 -3.91 24.25
C ALA A 1200 -5.82 -3.63 25.76
N GLU A 1201 -6.51 -2.56 26.15
CA GLU A 1201 -6.85 -2.28 27.55
C GLU A 1201 -7.92 -3.22 28.11
N ARG A 1202 -8.76 -3.83 27.25
CA ARG A 1202 -9.73 -4.87 27.64
C ARG A 1202 -9.13 -6.29 27.72
N GLN A 1203 -7.89 -6.50 27.27
CA GLN A 1203 -7.17 -7.77 27.36
C GLN A 1203 -6.12 -7.82 28.49
N LYS A 1204 -5.97 -6.75 29.26
CA LYS A 1204 -5.39 -6.78 30.62
C LYS A 1204 -6.52 -6.76 31.64
#